data_AF-A0A9P6YKH2-F1
#
_entry.id   AF-A0A9P6YKH2-F1
#
_cell.length_a   1.000
_cell.length_b   1.000
_cell.length_c   1.000
_cell.angle_alpha   90.00
_cell.angle_beta   90.00
_cell.angle_gamma   90.00
#
_symmetry.space_group_name_H-M   'P 1'
#
loop_
_entity.id
_entity.type
_entity.pdbx_description
1 polymer ?
#
loop_
_entity_poly.entity_id
_entity_poly.type
_entity_poly.pdbx_seq_one_letter_code
_entity_poly.pdbx_strand_id
1 'polypeptide(L)'
;MIHLQESPHPLSKNKVPYRRRQLLKTAFRVIIIASIFVICFFVGQKIQWSGQFDPRDAAFVQYFCNQQELDQKGKEEQQKAQQVNVEHQRASYLKPEFVPDETIPNHIWDDLPVRGAYYMVVRNEKLNEAKAVINSMESHMKNGTRYPWVLLNNQHFTLDFRKYIKRVTNAPVFFGKIDLNAWEYPYWIDVPRAESIMLDQGFDGVHNTAKLSYHQLLRYQSGFFFHHPLLRNVDYTWRVEPGADYSCNMNQDLFLFMKENNKKIGFVITMKESPQSIPTLWTRVNEFKRIYPDYVLDENSTIHSWIYNEREDDYNYCHFWSNFQLADLSFFRSEAYQKYFEYLDRTGNFFYERWGDAPVQTIAAALFLRKEEIHFFNEIGYTHSIATHCPYDENLLRGCSCDVTNNYGKAREFQHYSGITDYFAKQELEQQEWKELSQVSIFSETDGEHEVGDDDEMLSVEELEYQRLTNVSLPRVKGAFVVLARNSELYALRSSMRYLEDRFNHKYNYPWIFLNEKPFTEEFKSLTSMMTKAKVHYGLVPEEHWSYPNWIDQEHAAECRKELQDRGIMYGGSESYRHMCRYQSGFFMLHPLLDNLDYYWRVEPGVKFSCDIDYDPFRLMQERDLKYGFTVALREYFETIPTLWEATREYVQTHPQYIYPRTRKDSLLGMISDDNGWSYNLCHFWSNFEIASVKFMRSEGYQSYFKYLDEAGGFFYERWGDAPIHSIAVALMLKRSDVHWFYDIGYKHDFFEHCPTEEKWLLQSKCYCDPDTNFDVNPGSCSSRFLEVMNRTASSFIVTRPDEDDF
;
A
#
# COMPACT_ATOMS: atom_id res chain seq x y z
N MET A 1 71.14 24.83 34.63
CA MET A 1 70.83 23.47 34.18
C MET A 1 69.37 23.19 34.58
N ILE A 2 68.47 22.97 33.61
CA ILE A 2 67.88 21.64 33.26
C ILE A 2 66.80 21.24 34.29
N HIS A 3 65.53 20.93 33.96
CA HIS A 3 64.68 21.12 32.77
C HIS A 3 63.19 20.99 33.21
N LEU A 4 62.25 21.51 32.39
CA LEU A 4 60.81 21.16 32.14
C LEU A 4 60.07 20.11 33.05
N GLN A 5 58.74 20.15 33.26
CA GLN A 5 57.64 20.73 32.47
C GLN A 5 56.35 21.08 33.27
N GLU A 6 55.37 21.66 32.58
CA GLU A 6 54.22 22.49 32.96
C GLU A 6 52.95 21.79 33.54
N SER A 7 52.32 22.43 34.55
CA SER A 7 51.00 23.11 34.58
C SER A 7 49.78 22.65 33.72
N PRO A 8 48.53 23.18 33.94
CA PRO A 8 48.01 24.09 34.99
C PRO A 8 46.63 23.72 35.64
N HIS A 9 46.34 24.33 36.80
CA HIS A 9 44.98 24.71 37.23
C HIS A 9 45.01 26.07 37.95
N PRO A 10 44.05 26.97 37.69
CA PRO A 10 43.76 28.08 38.60
C PRO A 10 42.27 28.17 38.99
N LEU A 11 41.99 28.66 40.20
CA LEU A 11 40.64 29.01 40.65
C LEU A 11 40.62 30.29 41.51
N SER A 12 39.45 30.96 41.49
CA SER A 12 38.98 32.02 42.40
C SER A 12 39.37 33.50 42.14
N LYS A 13 38.37 34.28 41.69
CA LYS A 13 37.84 35.46 42.44
C LYS A 13 36.45 35.93 41.94
N ASN A 14 35.67 36.53 42.85
CA ASN A 14 34.21 36.75 42.78
C ASN A 14 33.69 37.86 41.84
N LYS A 15 32.44 37.71 41.34
CA LYS A 15 31.48 38.79 40.97
C LYS A 15 30.01 38.31 41.04
N VAL A 16 29.06 39.21 41.33
CA VAL A 16 27.62 38.96 41.64
C VAL A 16 26.76 40.14 41.12
N PRO A 17 25.49 40.01 40.66
CA PRO A 17 24.88 38.99 39.78
C PRO A 17 24.07 39.59 38.58
N TYR A 18 23.86 38.82 37.51
CA TYR A 18 23.16 39.28 36.29
C TYR A 18 21.61 39.40 36.39
N ARG A 19 20.98 38.87 37.46
CA ARG A 19 19.53 38.57 37.50
C ARG A 19 18.56 39.76 37.60
N ARG A 20 18.99 40.99 37.93
CA ARG A 20 18.08 42.14 38.15
C ARG A 20 17.59 42.84 36.88
N ARG A 21 18.30 42.74 35.74
CA ARG A 21 17.94 43.44 34.49
C ARG A 21 16.88 42.73 33.64
N GLN A 22 16.67 41.43 33.84
CA GLN A 22 15.78 40.63 33.00
C GLN A 22 14.32 40.71 33.47
N LEU A 23 14.08 40.59 34.79
CA LEU A 23 12.75 40.73 35.41
C LEU A 23 12.06 42.07 35.09
N LEU A 24 12.82 43.18 35.11
CA LEU A 24 12.32 44.51 34.76
C LEU A 24 11.86 44.62 33.29
N LYS A 25 12.52 43.92 32.36
CA LYS A 25 12.10 43.89 30.94
C LYS A 25 10.86 43.03 30.72
N THR A 26 10.72 41.91 31.44
CA THR A 26 9.54 41.04 31.33
C THR A 26 8.30 41.73 31.90
N ALA A 27 8.40 42.36 33.08
CA ALA A 27 7.29 43.09 33.69
C ALA A 27 6.76 44.22 32.79
N PHE A 28 7.65 45.00 32.16
CA PHE A 28 7.27 46.10 31.27
C PHE A 28 6.53 45.61 30.01
N ARG A 29 6.92 44.44 29.45
CA ARG A 29 6.22 43.83 28.31
C ARG A 29 4.84 43.32 28.67
N VAL A 30 4.67 42.68 29.83
CA VAL A 30 3.37 42.19 30.30
C VAL A 30 2.38 43.35 30.52
N ILE A 31 2.84 44.47 31.09
CA ILE A 31 2.00 45.67 31.29
C ILE A 31 1.53 46.27 29.95
N ILE A 32 2.40 46.34 28.94
CA ILE A 32 2.03 46.85 27.60
C ILE A 32 0.99 45.94 26.93
N ILE A 33 1.19 44.62 26.96
CA ILE A 33 0.26 43.67 26.32
C ILE A 33 -1.10 43.68 27.03
N ALA A 34 -1.13 43.72 28.37
CA ALA A 34 -2.37 43.85 29.13
C ALA A 34 -3.10 45.17 28.81
N SER A 35 -2.35 46.27 28.65
CA SER A 35 -2.92 47.59 28.31
C SER A 35 -3.53 47.59 26.90
N ILE A 36 -2.88 46.97 25.92
CA ILE A 36 -3.40 46.83 24.55
C ILE A 36 -4.66 45.97 24.54
N PHE A 37 -4.70 44.85 25.27
CA PHE A 37 -5.89 44.01 25.38
C PHE A 37 -7.08 44.76 25.99
N VAL A 38 -6.86 45.54 27.06
CA VAL A 38 -7.91 46.36 27.67
C VAL A 38 -8.41 47.44 26.69
N ILE A 39 -7.52 48.11 25.96
CA ILE A 39 -7.92 49.13 24.97
C ILE A 39 -8.74 48.49 23.83
N CYS A 40 -8.30 47.36 23.27
CA CYS A 40 -9.04 46.65 22.23
C CYS A 40 -10.42 46.15 22.73
N PHE A 41 -10.50 45.61 23.95
CA PHE A 41 -11.73 45.06 24.51
C PHE A 41 -12.78 46.13 24.84
N PHE A 42 -12.37 47.31 25.32
CA PHE A 42 -13.29 48.40 25.68
C PHE A 42 -13.59 49.39 24.54
N VAL A 43 -12.69 49.59 23.58
CA VAL A 43 -12.93 50.50 22.42
C VAL A 43 -13.65 49.77 21.28
N GLY A 44 -13.45 48.46 21.11
CA GLY A 44 -14.05 47.68 20.02
C GLY A 44 -15.58 47.52 20.05
N GLN A 45 -16.25 47.81 21.17
CA GLN A 45 -17.71 47.63 21.31
C GLN A 45 -18.56 48.89 21.08
N LYS A 46 -17.96 50.05 20.78
CA LYS A 46 -18.73 51.25 20.42
C LYS A 46 -18.00 52.08 19.36
N ILE A 47 -18.43 51.94 18.10
CA ILE A 47 -18.60 53.00 17.09
C ILE A 47 -19.18 52.34 15.81
N GLN A 48 -20.43 52.68 15.49
CA GLN A 48 -20.98 52.61 14.13
C GLN A 48 -20.63 53.92 13.38
N TRP A 49 -21.17 54.12 12.17
CA TRP A 49 -20.98 55.26 11.25
C TRP A 49 -19.75 55.09 10.35
N SER A 50 -19.84 54.84 9.03
CA SER A 50 -20.59 55.44 7.91
C SER A 50 -19.85 56.58 7.21
N GLY A 51 -19.74 56.50 5.88
CA GLY A 51 -19.68 57.66 4.99
C GLY A 51 -18.32 58.38 4.87
N GLN A 52 -17.81 58.42 3.63
CA GLN A 52 -16.71 59.25 3.12
C GLN A 52 -15.28 58.94 3.60
N PHE A 53 -14.45 58.49 2.66
CA PHE A 53 -12.99 58.42 2.75
C PHE A 53 -12.37 59.71 2.15
N ASP A 54 -11.33 60.27 2.78
CA ASP A 54 -10.59 61.44 2.25
C ASP A 54 -9.70 61.00 1.06
N PRO A 55 -9.69 61.72 -0.08
CA PRO A 55 -8.82 61.44 -1.22
C PRO A 55 -7.32 61.38 -0.92
N ARG A 56 -6.85 61.84 0.25
CA ARG A 56 -5.42 61.79 0.65
C ARG A 56 -5.02 60.49 1.34
N ASP A 57 -5.95 59.72 1.89
CA ASP A 57 -5.63 58.38 2.43
C ASP A 57 -5.34 57.38 1.30
N ALA A 58 -5.97 57.57 0.13
CA ALA A 58 -5.69 56.78 -1.07
C ALA A 58 -4.22 56.89 -1.51
N ALA A 59 -3.60 58.07 -1.41
CA ALA A 59 -2.20 58.28 -1.80
C ALA A 59 -1.21 57.57 -0.86
N PHE A 60 -1.56 57.38 0.42
CA PHE A 60 -0.71 56.68 1.38
C PHE A 60 -0.81 55.15 1.20
N VAL A 61 -2.01 54.62 0.92
CA VAL A 61 -2.20 53.20 0.59
C VAL A 61 -1.52 52.86 -0.74
N GLN A 62 -1.64 53.72 -1.76
CA GLN A 62 -1.03 53.49 -3.08
C GLN A 62 0.51 53.55 -3.04
N TYR A 63 1.11 54.27 -2.09
CA TYR A 63 2.55 54.21 -1.82
C TYR A 63 3.00 52.82 -1.31
N PHE A 64 2.22 52.18 -0.43
CA PHE A 64 2.52 50.83 0.07
C PHE A 64 2.22 49.73 -0.97
N CYS A 65 1.17 49.86 -1.78
CA CYS A 65 0.92 48.94 -2.91
C CYS A 65 2.05 48.99 -3.95
N ASN A 66 2.51 50.20 -4.34
CA ASN A 66 3.59 50.33 -5.33
C ASN A 66 4.96 49.90 -4.77
N GLN A 67 5.18 49.94 -3.44
CA GLN A 67 6.33 49.30 -2.81
C GLN A 67 6.24 47.78 -2.89
N GLN A 68 5.07 47.17 -2.66
CA GLN A 68 4.89 45.72 -2.84
C GLN A 68 5.05 45.27 -4.30
N GLU A 69 4.58 46.03 -5.29
CA GLU A 69 4.79 45.67 -6.70
C GLU A 69 6.27 45.76 -7.14
N LEU A 70 7.07 46.66 -6.57
CA LEU A 70 8.51 46.75 -6.86
C LEU A 70 9.31 45.65 -6.13
N ASP A 71 8.92 45.31 -4.90
CA ASP A 71 9.54 44.22 -4.15
C ASP A 71 9.12 42.83 -4.68
N GLN A 72 7.90 42.72 -5.26
CA GLN A 72 7.45 41.54 -5.99
C GLN A 72 8.08 41.45 -7.38
N LYS A 73 8.18 42.53 -8.17
CA LYS A 73 8.92 42.47 -9.45
C LYS A 73 10.41 42.19 -9.24
N GLY A 74 11.04 42.76 -8.22
CA GLY A 74 12.43 42.44 -7.87
C GLY A 74 12.64 40.98 -7.46
N LYS A 75 11.69 40.39 -6.73
CA LYS A 75 11.73 38.96 -6.35
C LYS A 75 11.32 38.03 -7.48
N GLU A 76 10.37 38.41 -8.33
CA GLU A 76 9.98 37.65 -9.51
C GLU A 76 11.07 37.69 -10.59
N GLU A 77 11.77 38.80 -10.81
CA GLU A 77 12.88 38.86 -11.76
C GLU A 77 14.12 38.14 -11.20
N GLN A 78 14.37 38.14 -9.88
CA GLN A 78 15.42 37.30 -9.29
C GLN A 78 15.05 35.81 -9.19
N GLN A 79 13.77 35.44 -9.11
CA GLN A 79 13.32 34.04 -9.21
C GLN A 79 13.18 33.56 -10.66
N LYS A 80 12.89 34.44 -11.63
CA LYS A 80 12.92 34.14 -13.08
C LYS A 80 14.35 34.14 -13.66
N ALA A 81 15.29 34.81 -13.01
CA ALA A 81 16.74 34.72 -13.32
C ALA A 81 17.46 33.60 -12.55
N GLN A 82 16.77 32.91 -11.64
CA GLN A 82 17.26 31.64 -11.12
C GLN A 82 17.07 30.59 -12.23
N GLN A 83 18.13 30.40 -13.01
CA GLN A 83 18.28 29.43 -14.09
C GLN A 83 17.34 28.24 -13.90
N VAL A 84 16.33 28.11 -14.79
CA VAL A 84 15.44 26.95 -14.80
C VAL A 84 16.34 25.73 -14.96
N ASN A 85 16.59 25.03 -13.86
CA ASN A 85 17.34 23.78 -13.87
C ASN A 85 16.42 22.73 -14.48
N VAL A 86 16.38 22.71 -15.82
CA VAL A 86 15.65 21.75 -16.66
C VAL A 86 15.98 20.36 -16.14
N GLU A 87 15.01 19.44 -16.09
CA GLU A 87 15.07 18.19 -15.30
C GLU A 87 16.38 17.38 -15.50
N HIS A 88 17.02 17.48 -16.68
CA HIS A 88 18.36 16.94 -16.97
C HIS A 88 19.49 17.39 -16.03
N GLN A 89 19.41 18.58 -15.41
CA GLN A 89 20.38 19.11 -14.43
C GLN A 89 20.12 18.60 -13.01
N ARG A 90 18.96 17.96 -12.77
CA ARG A 90 18.69 17.16 -11.57
C ARG A 90 19.19 15.72 -11.71
N ALA A 91 19.58 15.28 -12.91
CA ALA A 91 20.34 14.05 -13.08
C ALA A 91 21.75 14.27 -12.52
N SER A 92 21.91 14.03 -11.22
CA SER A 92 23.17 14.15 -10.52
C SER A 92 24.28 13.40 -11.26
N TYR A 93 25.38 14.10 -11.58
CA TYR A 93 26.61 13.52 -12.13
C TYR A 93 27.38 12.67 -11.10
N LEU A 94 26.65 11.84 -10.34
CA LEU A 94 27.24 10.75 -9.56
C LEU A 94 27.89 9.81 -10.58
N LYS A 95 29.19 9.54 -10.40
CA LYS A 95 29.84 8.47 -11.15
C LYS A 95 29.06 7.18 -10.85
N PRO A 96 28.62 6.42 -11.87
CA PRO A 96 27.93 5.18 -11.60
C PRO A 96 28.89 4.22 -10.88
N GLU A 97 28.50 3.74 -9.72
CA GLU A 97 29.26 2.72 -8.98
C GLU A 97 29.29 1.39 -9.75
N PHE A 98 28.32 1.17 -10.65
CA PHE A 98 28.20 -0.04 -11.45
C PHE A 98 27.85 0.25 -12.91
N VAL A 99 28.41 -0.58 -13.80
CA VAL A 99 28.03 -0.63 -15.20
C VAL A 99 26.61 -1.23 -15.32
N PRO A 100 25.71 -0.64 -16.13
CA PRO A 100 24.42 -1.25 -16.46
C PRO A 100 24.57 -2.60 -17.17
N ASP A 101 23.57 -3.46 -17.06
CA ASP A 101 23.57 -4.75 -17.74
C ASP A 101 23.24 -4.53 -19.23
N GLU A 102 24.12 -4.97 -20.15
CA GLU A 102 23.97 -4.75 -21.60
C GLU A 102 23.32 -5.92 -22.36
N THR A 103 23.46 -7.16 -21.85
CA THR A 103 22.92 -8.37 -22.50
C THR A 103 22.44 -9.39 -21.47
N ILE A 104 21.36 -10.11 -21.78
CA ILE A 104 20.95 -11.31 -21.04
C ILE A 104 21.80 -12.50 -21.53
N PRO A 105 22.54 -13.21 -20.66
CA PRO A 105 23.35 -14.37 -21.04
C PRO A 105 22.50 -15.51 -21.64
N ASN A 106 23.07 -16.24 -22.60
CA ASN A 106 22.31 -17.28 -23.32
C ASN A 106 21.77 -18.40 -22.41
N HIS A 107 22.50 -18.77 -21.35
CA HIS A 107 22.11 -19.86 -20.44
C HIS A 107 20.80 -19.59 -19.68
N ILE A 108 20.37 -18.33 -19.60
CA ILE A 108 19.09 -17.96 -18.98
C ILE A 108 17.89 -18.54 -19.76
N TRP A 109 18.09 -18.86 -21.04
CA TRP A 109 17.03 -19.38 -21.92
C TRP A 109 16.96 -20.92 -21.95
N ASP A 110 17.98 -21.63 -21.44
CA ASP A 110 18.14 -23.07 -21.67
C ASP A 110 16.96 -23.90 -21.09
N ASP A 111 16.41 -23.47 -19.94
CA ASP A 111 15.28 -24.12 -19.26
C ASP A 111 13.90 -23.44 -19.48
N LEU A 112 13.83 -22.46 -20.39
CA LEU A 112 12.62 -21.67 -20.68
C LEU A 112 12.01 -22.05 -22.05
N PRO A 113 10.68 -22.32 -22.14
CA PRO A 113 10.06 -22.75 -23.40
C PRO A 113 9.93 -21.61 -24.43
N VAL A 114 10.09 -20.36 -23.98
CA VAL A 114 10.04 -19.12 -24.77
C VAL A 114 11.14 -18.18 -24.25
N ARG A 115 11.69 -17.31 -25.12
CA ARG A 115 12.52 -16.19 -24.66
C ARG A 115 11.61 -15.03 -24.21
N GLY A 116 10.90 -15.27 -23.12
CA GLY A 116 10.03 -14.29 -22.46
C GLY A 116 10.81 -13.44 -21.46
N ALA A 117 10.42 -12.18 -21.23
CA ALA A 117 10.95 -11.37 -20.14
C ALA A 117 9.87 -10.45 -19.57
N TYR A 118 9.83 -10.29 -18.25
CA TYR A 118 9.11 -9.18 -17.64
C TYR A 118 9.94 -7.92 -17.80
N TYR A 119 9.33 -6.79 -18.14
CA TYR A 119 10.05 -5.51 -18.16
C TYR A 119 9.26 -4.40 -17.48
N MET A 120 10.01 -3.50 -16.84
CA MET A 120 9.50 -2.38 -16.07
C MET A 120 10.39 -1.16 -16.33
N VAL A 121 9.79 -0.04 -16.71
CA VAL A 121 10.50 1.25 -16.74
C VAL A 121 10.22 1.98 -15.43
N VAL A 122 11.24 2.18 -14.60
CA VAL A 122 11.06 2.61 -13.20
C VAL A 122 12.23 3.45 -12.69
N ARG A 123 11.92 4.46 -11.87
CA ARG A 123 12.92 5.34 -11.23
C ARG A 123 13.34 4.79 -9.86
N ASN A 124 14.47 5.28 -9.33
CA ASN A 124 15.00 4.84 -8.03
C ASN A 124 14.03 5.14 -6.88
N GLU A 125 13.36 6.30 -6.95
CA GLU A 125 12.34 6.76 -6.00
C GLU A 125 11.10 5.84 -5.91
N LYS A 126 10.96 4.87 -6.83
CA LYS A 126 9.82 3.95 -6.93
C LYS A 126 10.16 2.52 -6.51
N LEU A 127 11.23 2.34 -5.73
CA LEU A 127 11.69 1.04 -5.23
C LEU A 127 10.58 0.23 -4.53
N ASN A 128 9.84 0.82 -3.60
CA ASN A 128 8.81 0.10 -2.84
C ASN A 128 7.62 -0.30 -3.72
N GLU A 129 7.21 0.55 -4.66
CA GLU A 129 6.20 0.22 -5.68
C GLU A 129 6.67 -0.89 -6.65
N ALA A 130 7.96 -0.95 -6.98
CA ALA A 130 8.54 -2.02 -7.80
C ALA A 130 8.63 -3.35 -7.02
N LYS A 131 9.07 -3.32 -5.76
CA LYS A 131 9.08 -4.50 -4.87
C LYS A 131 7.68 -5.07 -4.69
N ALA A 132 6.68 -4.20 -4.45
CA ALA A 132 5.31 -4.60 -4.23
C ALA A 132 4.70 -5.31 -5.44
N VAL A 133 4.87 -4.77 -6.66
CA VAL A 133 4.30 -5.38 -7.87
C VAL A 133 4.99 -6.70 -8.25
N ILE A 134 6.33 -6.81 -8.12
CA ILE A 134 7.04 -8.07 -8.38
C ILE A 134 6.54 -9.16 -7.42
N ASN A 135 6.44 -8.84 -6.14
CA ASN A 135 5.96 -9.75 -5.09
C ASN A 135 4.49 -10.16 -5.31
N SER A 136 3.61 -9.19 -5.61
CA SER A 136 2.19 -9.43 -5.94
C SER A 136 2.03 -10.32 -7.19
N MET A 137 2.82 -10.05 -8.23
CA MET A 137 2.79 -10.82 -9.48
C MET A 137 3.28 -12.26 -9.29
N GLU A 138 4.39 -12.46 -8.58
CA GLU A 138 4.98 -13.79 -8.37
C GLU A 138 4.23 -14.63 -7.34
N SER A 139 3.64 -14.04 -6.29
CA SER A 139 2.84 -14.80 -5.30
C SER A 139 1.58 -15.43 -5.92
N HIS A 140 1.04 -14.80 -6.95
CA HIS A 140 -0.09 -15.32 -7.71
C HIS A 140 0.32 -16.34 -8.79
N MET A 141 1.61 -16.60 -9.03
CA MET A 141 2.05 -17.65 -9.94
C MET A 141 2.28 -18.97 -9.20
N LYS A 142 1.77 -20.08 -9.75
CA LYS A 142 1.74 -21.40 -9.09
C LYS A 142 3.07 -21.85 -8.47
N ASN A 143 4.20 -21.50 -9.07
CA ASN A 143 5.56 -21.81 -8.61
C ASN A 143 6.47 -20.56 -8.61
N GLY A 144 5.92 -19.35 -8.43
CA GLY A 144 6.62 -18.10 -8.75
C GLY A 144 6.96 -18.02 -10.25
N THR A 145 8.03 -17.30 -10.61
CA THR A 145 8.53 -17.26 -11.99
C THR A 145 9.98 -17.67 -12.16
N ARG A 146 10.31 -18.12 -13.37
CA ARG A 146 11.66 -18.42 -13.86
C ARG A 146 12.11 -17.47 -14.97
N TYR A 147 11.21 -16.66 -15.51
CA TYR A 147 11.51 -15.72 -16.60
C TYR A 147 12.25 -14.49 -16.05
N PRO A 148 13.24 -13.95 -16.79
CA PRO A 148 14.04 -12.82 -16.32
C PRO A 148 13.24 -11.52 -16.21
N TRP A 149 13.58 -10.73 -15.20
CA TRP A 149 13.16 -9.34 -15.03
C TRP A 149 14.17 -8.39 -15.68
N VAL A 150 13.68 -7.47 -16.50
CA VAL A 150 14.45 -6.40 -17.15
C VAL A 150 13.94 -5.05 -16.64
N LEU A 151 14.62 -4.48 -15.65
CA LEU A 151 14.30 -3.15 -15.12
C LEU A 151 15.12 -2.10 -15.87
N LEU A 152 14.44 -1.08 -16.37
CA LEU A 152 15.03 -0.02 -17.19
C LEU A 152 14.81 1.35 -16.53
N ASN A 153 15.83 2.20 -16.54
CA ASN A 153 15.77 3.55 -15.97
C ASN A 153 16.54 4.52 -16.87
N ASN A 154 16.09 5.78 -16.98
CA ASN A 154 16.83 6.83 -17.67
C ASN A 154 18.03 7.34 -16.84
N GLN A 155 18.04 7.05 -15.54
CA GLN A 155 19.16 7.20 -14.63
C GLN A 155 19.87 5.86 -14.39
N HIS A 156 21.02 5.88 -13.70
CA HIS A 156 21.58 4.65 -13.14
C HIS A 156 20.76 4.21 -11.92
N PHE A 157 20.59 2.89 -11.76
CA PHE A 157 20.01 2.33 -10.54
C PHE A 157 20.97 2.47 -9.35
N THR A 158 20.44 2.82 -8.17
CA THR A 158 21.24 2.86 -6.93
C THR A 158 21.61 1.47 -6.44
N LEU A 159 22.62 1.40 -5.57
CA LEU A 159 22.99 0.17 -4.85
C LEU A 159 21.79 -0.48 -4.18
N ASP A 160 21.06 0.29 -3.38
CA ASP A 160 19.89 -0.17 -2.64
C ASP A 160 18.82 -0.71 -3.58
N PHE A 161 18.51 0.01 -4.65
CA PHE A 161 17.51 -0.44 -5.62
C PHE A 161 17.87 -1.82 -6.20
N ARG A 162 19.12 -2.03 -6.61
CA ARG A 162 19.58 -3.34 -7.12
C ARG A 162 19.57 -4.41 -6.02
N LYS A 163 19.97 -4.07 -4.80
CA LYS A 163 20.04 -4.97 -3.63
C LYS A 163 18.66 -5.47 -3.21
N TYR A 164 17.69 -4.58 -3.01
CA TYR A 164 16.35 -4.93 -2.55
C TYR A 164 15.54 -5.67 -3.62
N ILE A 165 15.62 -5.27 -4.90
CA ILE A 165 14.94 -5.99 -5.99
C ILE A 165 15.48 -7.42 -6.13
N LYS A 166 16.81 -7.63 -6.05
CA LYS A 166 17.41 -8.97 -6.11
C LYS A 166 17.05 -9.90 -4.93
N ARG A 167 16.42 -9.40 -3.86
CA ARG A 167 15.93 -10.24 -2.75
C ARG A 167 14.42 -10.45 -2.74
N VAL A 168 13.65 -9.68 -3.51
CA VAL A 168 12.19 -9.85 -3.58
C VAL A 168 11.76 -10.97 -4.53
N THR A 169 12.62 -11.35 -5.48
CA THR A 169 12.40 -12.42 -6.47
C THR A 169 13.60 -13.36 -6.51
N ASN A 170 13.33 -14.64 -6.82
CA ASN A 170 14.36 -15.64 -7.11
C ASN A 170 14.71 -15.70 -8.61
N ALA A 171 13.98 -14.99 -9.48
CA ALA A 171 14.21 -14.99 -10.92
C ALA A 171 15.43 -14.14 -11.30
N PRO A 172 16.07 -14.38 -12.46
CA PRO A 172 17.21 -13.57 -12.90
C PRO A 172 16.82 -12.10 -13.14
N VAL A 173 17.56 -11.14 -12.57
CA VAL A 173 17.26 -9.70 -12.67
C VAL A 173 18.39 -8.93 -13.35
N PHE A 174 18.03 -8.18 -14.39
CA PHE A 174 18.92 -7.33 -15.19
C PHE A 174 18.51 -5.86 -15.12
N PHE A 175 19.48 -4.97 -14.96
CA PHE A 175 19.30 -3.53 -14.72
C PHE A 175 19.90 -2.72 -15.87
N GLY A 176 19.05 -2.33 -16.82
CA GLY A 176 19.43 -1.54 -17.99
C GLY A 176 19.34 -0.04 -17.75
N LYS A 177 20.22 0.72 -18.40
CA LYS A 177 20.09 2.17 -18.51
C LYS A 177 19.63 2.52 -19.92
N ILE A 178 18.55 3.30 -20.01
CA ILE A 178 18.01 3.78 -21.27
C ILE A 178 19.01 4.72 -21.95
N ASP A 179 19.21 4.55 -23.26
CA ASP A 179 20.03 5.45 -24.08
C ASP A 179 19.45 6.86 -24.07
N LEU A 180 20.27 7.85 -23.76
CA LEU A 180 19.87 9.26 -23.75
C LEU A 180 19.35 9.71 -25.12
N ASN A 181 19.87 9.20 -26.24
CA ASN A 181 19.38 9.53 -27.58
C ASN A 181 17.93 9.03 -27.83
N ALA A 182 17.51 7.97 -27.14
CA ALA A 182 16.15 7.45 -27.19
C ALA A 182 15.20 8.19 -26.22
N TRP A 183 15.75 8.87 -25.20
CA TRP A 183 14.99 9.53 -24.14
C TRP A 183 14.88 11.05 -24.30
N GLU A 184 15.92 11.71 -24.80
CA GLU A 184 15.99 13.17 -24.96
C GLU A 184 15.18 13.69 -26.18
N TYR A 185 15.11 15.01 -26.31
CA TYR A 185 14.49 15.66 -27.46
C TYR A 185 15.25 15.33 -28.76
N PRO A 186 14.56 14.84 -29.81
CA PRO A 186 15.13 14.75 -31.14
C PRO A 186 15.56 16.11 -31.69
N TYR A 187 16.58 16.12 -32.56
CA TYR A 187 17.11 17.35 -33.16
C TYR A 187 16.11 18.14 -34.04
N TRP A 188 14.97 17.52 -34.40
CA TRP A 188 13.89 18.16 -35.15
C TRP A 188 12.80 18.80 -34.27
N ILE A 189 12.93 18.72 -32.94
CA ILE A 189 12.03 19.40 -32.00
C ILE A 189 12.54 20.82 -31.73
N ASP A 190 11.65 21.79 -31.94
CA ASP A 190 11.79 23.13 -31.42
C ASP A 190 11.51 23.09 -29.90
N VAL A 191 12.58 22.93 -29.11
CA VAL A 191 12.50 22.77 -27.65
C VAL A 191 11.80 23.97 -26.98
N PRO A 192 12.17 25.25 -27.25
CA PRO A 192 11.43 26.40 -26.72
C PRO A 192 9.92 26.36 -27.02
N ARG A 193 9.54 25.95 -28.24
CA ARG A 193 8.12 25.80 -28.59
C ARG A 193 7.46 24.64 -27.81
N ALA A 194 8.12 23.49 -27.71
CA ALA A 194 7.59 22.33 -26.98
C ALA A 194 7.39 22.65 -25.49
N GLU A 195 8.39 23.23 -24.83
CA GLU A 195 8.29 23.65 -23.42
C GLU A 195 7.20 24.71 -23.22
N SER A 196 7.07 25.68 -24.14
CA SER A 196 5.98 26.67 -24.09
C SER A 196 4.59 26.03 -24.20
N ILE A 197 4.42 25.01 -25.05
CA ILE A 197 3.13 24.32 -25.23
C ILE A 197 2.81 23.44 -24.00
N MET A 198 3.80 22.72 -23.46
CA MET A 198 3.63 21.91 -22.24
C MET A 198 3.23 22.76 -21.03
N LEU A 199 3.77 23.98 -20.91
CA LEU A 199 3.42 24.93 -19.86
C LEU A 199 1.98 25.47 -20.02
N ASP A 200 1.55 25.78 -21.24
CA ASP A 200 0.20 26.27 -21.56
C ASP A 200 -0.85 25.17 -21.32
N GLN A 201 -0.61 23.97 -21.86
CA GLN A 201 -1.45 22.77 -21.66
C GLN A 201 -1.46 22.25 -20.21
N GLY A 202 -0.57 22.77 -19.35
CA GLY A 202 -0.59 22.49 -17.90
C GLY A 202 -1.82 23.07 -17.19
N PHE A 203 -2.51 24.05 -17.79
CA PHE A 203 -3.70 24.70 -17.22
C PHE A 203 -5.03 24.07 -17.66
N ASP A 204 -5.05 23.25 -18.72
CA ASP A 204 -6.26 22.66 -19.30
C ASP A 204 -6.77 21.38 -18.60
N GLY A 205 -6.19 21.01 -17.46
CA GLY A 205 -6.65 19.89 -16.62
C GLY A 205 -6.33 18.48 -17.15
N VAL A 206 -5.62 18.36 -18.27
CA VAL A 206 -5.16 17.07 -18.82
C VAL A 206 -4.00 16.52 -17.98
N HIS A 207 -4.06 15.24 -17.61
CA HIS A 207 -3.10 14.63 -16.68
C HIS A 207 -1.67 14.58 -17.25
N ASN A 208 -0.70 15.10 -16.48
CA ASN A 208 0.75 15.10 -16.73
C ASN A 208 1.26 15.88 -17.98
N THR A 209 0.46 16.74 -18.63
CA THR A 209 0.90 17.54 -19.81
C THR A 209 2.12 18.43 -19.58
N ALA A 210 2.27 19.01 -18.38
CA ALA A 210 3.42 19.85 -18.05
C ALA A 210 4.71 19.08 -17.70
N LYS A 211 4.73 17.74 -17.79
CA LYS A 211 5.87 16.90 -17.35
C LYS A 211 6.65 16.34 -18.54
N LEU A 212 7.72 17.01 -18.95
CA LEU A 212 8.64 16.54 -19.99
C LEU A 212 8.98 15.05 -19.86
N SER A 213 9.41 14.62 -18.68
CA SER A 213 9.80 13.22 -18.46
C SER A 213 8.66 12.19 -18.51
N TYR A 214 7.40 12.63 -18.58
CA TYR A 214 6.27 11.79 -18.97
C TYR A 214 6.16 11.68 -20.50
N HIS A 215 6.29 12.78 -21.25
CA HIS A 215 6.34 12.75 -22.72
C HIS A 215 7.50 11.89 -23.25
N GLN A 216 8.67 11.97 -22.60
CA GLN A 216 9.83 11.10 -22.89
C GLN A 216 9.51 9.61 -22.69
N LEU A 217 8.80 9.27 -21.60
CA LEU A 217 8.35 7.89 -21.33
C LEU A 217 7.37 7.39 -22.39
N LEU A 218 6.36 8.20 -22.76
CA LEU A 218 5.38 7.84 -23.79
C LEU A 218 6.08 7.58 -25.13
N ARG A 219 6.96 8.48 -25.58
CA ARG A 219 7.78 8.29 -26.79
C ARG A 219 8.65 7.03 -26.72
N TYR A 220 9.30 6.78 -25.58
CA TYR A 220 10.15 5.61 -25.37
C TYR A 220 9.37 4.29 -25.47
N GLN A 221 8.19 4.21 -24.83
CA GLN A 221 7.30 3.05 -24.92
C GLN A 221 6.66 2.92 -26.31
N SER A 222 6.43 4.01 -27.04
CA SER A 222 5.93 3.96 -28.42
C SER A 222 6.92 3.32 -29.41
N GLY A 223 8.23 3.56 -29.29
CA GLY A 223 9.15 3.25 -30.39
C GLY A 223 10.57 2.79 -30.05
N PHE A 224 10.97 2.75 -28.78
CA PHE A 224 12.38 2.50 -28.41
C PHE A 224 12.61 1.34 -27.44
N PHE A 225 11.65 0.99 -26.58
CA PHE A 225 11.88 -0.04 -25.56
C PHE A 225 12.38 -1.38 -26.15
N PHE A 226 11.76 -1.84 -27.24
CA PHE A 226 12.08 -3.10 -27.93
C PHE A 226 13.44 -3.10 -28.67
N HIS A 227 14.11 -1.95 -28.77
CA HIS A 227 15.48 -1.82 -29.26
C HIS A 227 16.54 -1.83 -28.13
N HIS A 228 16.13 -1.74 -26.86
CA HIS A 228 17.07 -1.75 -25.73
C HIS A 228 17.95 -3.01 -25.75
N PRO A 229 19.29 -2.91 -25.51
CA PRO A 229 20.21 -4.04 -25.61
C PRO A 229 19.77 -5.32 -24.87
N LEU A 230 19.30 -5.21 -23.62
CA LEU A 230 18.76 -6.33 -22.85
C LEU A 230 17.57 -7.04 -23.50
N LEU A 231 16.75 -6.34 -24.29
CA LEU A 231 15.58 -6.93 -24.96
C LEU A 231 15.92 -7.48 -26.36
N ARG A 232 17.13 -7.28 -26.89
CA ARG A 232 17.51 -7.70 -28.26
C ARG A 232 17.27 -9.18 -28.54
N ASN A 233 17.55 -10.05 -27.58
CA ASN A 233 17.42 -11.51 -27.69
C ASN A 233 16.10 -12.04 -27.07
N VAL A 234 15.21 -11.15 -26.66
CA VAL A 234 13.87 -11.46 -26.14
C VAL A 234 12.89 -11.56 -27.31
N ASP A 235 12.06 -12.58 -27.31
CA ASP A 235 10.96 -12.78 -28.26
C ASP A 235 9.68 -12.12 -27.74
N TYR A 236 9.33 -12.35 -26.47
CA TYR A 236 8.11 -11.83 -25.86
C TYR A 236 8.39 -11.01 -24.60
N THR A 237 7.68 -9.89 -24.42
CA THR A 237 7.76 -9.05 -23.24
C THR A 237 6.45 -8.94 -22.51
N TRP A 238 6.47 -8.99 -21.19
CA TRP A 238 5.36 -8.60 -20.34
C TRP A 238 5.71 -7.26 -19.67
N ARG A 239 5.01 -6.18 -20.05
CA ARG A 239 5.12 -4.89 -19.38
C ARG A 239 4.42 -4.94 -18.03
N VAL A 240 5.16 -4.55 -17.00
CA VAL A 240 4.68 -4.44 -15.62
C VAL A 240 4.99 -3.02 -15.14
N GLU A 241 4.01 -2.35 -14.53
CA GLU A 241 4.14 -0.99 -14.03
C GLU A 241 4.34 -0.96 -12.52
N PRO A 242 5.18 -0.05 -11.98
CA PRO A 242 5.29 0.16 -10.54
C PRO A 242 3.92 0.57 -9.97
N GLY A 243 3.57 -0.02 -8.81
CA GLY A 243 2.31 0.24 -8.13
C GLY A 243 1.09 -0.47 -8.73
N ALA A 244 1.27 -1.40 -9.67
CA ALA A 244 0.21 -2.34 -10.04
C ALA A 244 0.06 -3.46 -9.00
N ASP A 245 -1.11 -4.10 -9.00
CA ASP A 245 -1.42 -5.24 -8.13
C ASP A 245 -2.11 -6.35 -8.93
N TYR A 246 -1.70 -7.60 -8.69
CA TYR A 246 -2.29 -8.80 -9.27
C TYR A 246 -3.20 -9.46 -8.25
N SER A 247 -4.36 -9.94 -8.69
CA SER A 247 -5.44 -10.36 -7.79
C SER A 247 -6.08 -11.70 -8.15
N CYS A 248 -5.48 -12.47 -9.07
CA CYS A 248 -5.93 -13.80 -9.45
C CYS A 248 -4.75 -14.76 -9.69
N ASN A 249 -4.91 -16.01 -9.27
CA ASN A 249 -3.92 -17.07 -9.46
C ASN A 249 -3.69 -17.39 -10.95
N MET A 250 -2.46 -17.17 -11.41
CA MET A 250 -1.99 -17.46 -12.77
C MET A 250 -1.32 -18.84 -12.81
N ASN A 251 -2.07 -19.84 -13.28
CA ASN A 251 -1.64 -21.24 -13.30
C ASN A 251 -0.99 -21.68 -14.62
N GLN A 252 -0.98 -20.83 -15.64
CA GLN A 252 -0.49 -21.12 -17.00
C GLN A 252 0.71 -20.24 -17.34
N ASP A 253 1.65 -20.80 -18.11
CA ASP A 253 2.72 -20.01 -18.72
C ASP A 253 2.15 -19.18 -19.89
N LEU A 254 1.99 -17.88 -19.65
CA LEU A 254 1.37 -16.98 -20.63
C LEU A 254 2.30 -16.64 -21.80
N PHE A 255 3.63 -16.69 -21.62
CA PHE A 255 4.55 -16.53 -22.74
C PHE A 255 4.44 -17.71 -23.70
N LEU A 256 4.35 -18.94 -23.16
CA LEU A 256 4.11 -20.15 -23.93
C LEU A 256 2.74 -20.11 -24.63
N PHE A 257 1.68 -19.70 -23.93
CA PHE A 257 0.35 -19.52 -24.51
C PHE A 257 0.36 -18.59 -25.73
N MET A 258 1.00 -17.42 -25.61
CA MET A 258 1.09 -16.44 -26.71
C MET A 258 1.80 -17.04 -27.93
N LYS A 259 2.87 -17.79 -27.71
CA LYS A 259 3.64 -18.46 -28.77
C LYS A 259 2.86 -19.57 -29.46
N GLU A 260 2.23 -20.47 -28.68
CA GLU A 260 1.47 -21.61 -29.21
C GLU A 260 0.22 -21.17 -29.97
N ASN A 261 -0.40 -20.06 -29.57
CA ASN A 261 -1.62 -19.53 -30.19
C ASN A 261 -1.35 -18.39 -31.19
N ASN A 262 -0.09 -18.19 -31.60
CA ASN A 262 0.39 -17.13 -32.51
C ASN A 262 -0.18 -15.73 -32.20
N LYS A 263 -0.20 -15.38 -30.91
CA LYS A 263 -0.65 -14.07 -30.44
C LYS A 263 0.52 -13.08 -30.45
N LYS A 264 0.21 -11.83 -30.80
CA LYS A 264 1.16 -10.71 -30.93
C LYS A 264 0.96 -9.65 -29.85
N ILE A 265 -0.27 -9.39 -29.42
CA ILE A 265 -0.59 -8.47 -28.31
C ILE A 265 -1.67 -9.09 -27.42
N GLY A 266 -1.43 -9.06 -26.11
CA GLY A 266 -2.36 -9.45 -25.06
C GLY A 266 -2.59 -8.31 -24.07
N PHE A 267 -3.84 -8.06 -23.69
CA PHE A 267 -4.26 -6.97 -22.81
C PHE A 267 -5.34 -7.40 -21.79
N VAL A 268 -5.54 -6.59 -20.75
CA VAL A 268 -6.55 -6.81 -19.67
C VAL A 268 -7.53 -5.65 -19.47
N ILE A 269 -7.19 -4.43 -19.92
CA ILE A 269 -8.03 -3.23 -19.76
C ILE A 269 -8.05 -2.45 -21.08
N THR A 270 -9.20 -1.84 -21.39
CA THR A 270 -9.33 -0.86 -22.47
C THR A 270 -9.91 0.45 -21.95
N MET A 271 -9.48 1.56 -22.53
CA MET A 271 -9.88 2.91 -22.13
C MET A 271 -10.15 3.79 -23.35
N LYS A 272 -10.84 4.92 -23.16
CA LYS A 272 -10.90 6.02 -24.12
C LYS A 272 -9.87 7.09 -23.75
N GLU A 273 -9.07 7.51 -24.71
CA GLU A 273 -8.09 8.58 -24.55
C GLU A 273 -8.79 9.96 -24.50
N SER A 274 -8.17 10.92 -23.82
CA SER A 274 -8.61 12.33 -23.87
C SER A 274 -8.34 12.90 -25.27
N PRO A 275 -9.36 13.38 -26.01
CA PRO A 275 -9.18 13.98 -27.33
C PRO A 275 -8.20 15.16 -27.34
N GLN A 276 -8.16 15.91 -26.23
CA GLN A 276 -7.24 17.05 -26.01
C GLN A 276 -5.76 16.63 -25.98
N SER A 277 -5.46 15.36 -25.67
CA SER A 277 -4.08 14.86 -25.61
C SER A 277 -3.51 14.42 -26.97
N ILE A 278 -4.38 14.11 -27.93
CA ILE A 278 -4.03 13.55 -29.25
C ILE A 278 -4.78 14.20 -30.44
N PRO A 279 -5.04 15.52 -30.45
CA PRO A 279 -5.94 16.16 -31.42
C PRO A 279 -5.55 16.01 -32.90
N THR A 280 -4.29 15.71 -33.24
CA THR A 280 -3.91 15.43 -34.64
C THR A 280 -3.49 13.99 -34.92
N LEU A 281 -3.51 13.08 -33.93
CA LEU A 281 -3.01 11.70 -34.11
C LEU A 281 -3.71 10.98 -35.26
N TRP A 282 -5.04 10.96 -35.29
CA TRP A 282 -5.79 10.28 -36.37
C TRP A 282 -5.55 10.94 -37.74
N THR A 283 -5.38 12.26 -37.81
CA THR A 283 -5.00 12.94 -39.06
C THR A 283 -3.66 12.44 -39.59
N ARG A 284 -2.64 12.31 -38.71
CA ARG A 284 -1.31 11.80 -39.09
C ARG A 284 -1.33 10.32 -39.45
N VAL A 285 -2.15 9.53 -38.77
CA VAL A 285 -2.41 8.12 -39.13
C VAL A 285 -3.02 8.02 -40.54
N ASN A 286 -4.01 8.84 -40.86
CA ASN A 286 -4.64 8.86 -42.19
C ASN A 286 -3.72 9.41 -43.29
N GLU A 287 -2.76 10.29 -42.96
CA GLU A 287 -1.64 10.62 -43.87
C GLU A 287 -0.73 9.40 -44.09
N PHE A 288 -0.33 8.69 -43.03
CA PHE A 288 0.48 7.47 -43.13
C PHE A 288 -0.19 6.39 -44.00
N LYS A 289 -1.48 6.08 -43.77
CA LYS A 289 -2.26 5.12 -44.58
C LYS A 289 -2.22 5.43 -46.09
N ARG A 290 -2.21 6.72 -46.46
CA ARG A 290 -2.14 7.19 -47.86
C ARG A 290 -0.75 7.13 -48.47
N ILE A 291 0.30 7.28 -47.66
CA ILE A 291 1.70 7.26 -48.11
C ILE A 291 2.22 5.82 -48.20
N TYR A 292 1.80 4.94 -47.30
CA TYR A 292 2.26 3.56 -47.19
C TYR A 292 1.11 2.54 -47.17
N PRO A 293 0.27 2.47 -48.24
CA PRO A 293 -0.86 1.55 -48.29
C PRO A 293 -0.43 0.08 -48.22
N ASP A 294 0.76 -0.26 -48.75
CA ASP A 294 1.27 -1.64 -48.82
C ASP A 294 1.52 -2.30 -47.44
N TYR A 295 1.62 -1.52 -46.36
CA TYR A 295 1.76 -2.05 -45.00
C TYR A 295 0.41 -2.25 -44.29
N VAL A 296 -0.69 -1.68 -44.81
CA VAL A 296 -1.99 -1.65 -44.12
C VAL A 296 -2.84 -2.85 -44.52
N LEU A 297 -3.34 -3.60 -43.53
CA LEU A 297 -4.23 -4.73 -43.74
C LEU A 297 -5.66 -4.28 -44.10
N ASP A 298 -6.46 -5.19 -44.68
CA ASP A 298 -7.89 -4.96 -44.92
C ASP A 298 -8.62 -4.71 -43.60
N GLU A 299 -9.36 -3.60 -43.52
CA GLU A 299 -9.95 -3.11 -42.28
C GLU A 299 -10.90 -4.14 -41.61
N ASN A 300 -11.57 -5.00 -42.39
CA ASN A 300 -12.48 -6.03 -41.86
C ASN A 300 -11.73 -7.22 -41.20
N SER A 301 -10.46 -7.43 -41.56
CA SER A 301 -9.59 -8.46 -40.97
C SER A 301 -8.96 -8.01 -39.64
N THR A 302 -9.05 -6.72 -39.30
CA THR A 302 -8.39 -6.09 -38.16
C THR A 302 -9.39 -5.71 -37.06
N ILE A 303 -8.92 -5.00 -36.03
CA ILE A 303 -9.75 -4.33 -35.02
C ILE A 303 -10.16 -2.89 -35.42
N HIS A 304 -9.99 -2.46 -36.68
CA HIS A 304 -10.32 -1.10 -37.14
C HIS A 304 -11.74 -0.67 -36.76
N SER A 305 -12.72 -1.56 -36.95
CA SER A 305 -14.13 -1.31 -36.61
C SER A 305 -14.37 -1.10 -35.10
N TRP A 306 -13.48 -1.54 -34.21
CA TRP A 306 -13.57 -1.27 -32.77
C TRP A 306 -13.05 0.13 -32.41
N ILE A 307 -12.02 0.63 -33.09
CA ILE A 307 -11.41 1.95 -32.81
C ILE A 307 -12.00 3.12 -33.62
N TYR A 308 -12.84 2.84 -34.61
CA TYR A 308 -13.38 3.85 -35.53
C TYR A 308 -14.84 4.24 -35.21
N ASN A 309 -15.21 5.50 -35.49
CA ASN A 309 -16.58 6.00 -35.43
C ASN A 309 -17.11 6.35 -36.84
N GLU A 310 -17.91 5.44 -37.41
CA GLU A 310 -18.54 5.59 -38.74
C GLU A 310 -19.38 6.87 -38.90
N ARG A 311 -19.89 7.47 -37.81
CA ARG A 311 -20.72 8.68 -37.88
C ARG A 311 -19.92 9.96 -37.97
N GLU A 312 -18.68 9.93 -37.46
CA GLU A 312 -17.80 11.10 -37.35
C GLU A 312 -16.64 11.03 -38.36
N ASP A 313 -16.43 9.88 -39.02
CA ASP A 313 -15.28 9.59 -39.91
C ASP A 313 -13.93 9.75 -39.17
N ASP A 314 -13.92 9.39 -37.88
CA ASP A 314 -12.84 9.71 -36.94
C ASP A 314 -12.53 8.56 -35.96
N TYR A 315 -11.40 8.66 -35.28
CA TYR A 315 -10.99 7.78 -34.18
C TYR A 315 -11.93 7.96 -32.98
N ASN A 316 -12.47 6.87 -32.44
CA ASN A 316 -13.38 6.90 -31.29
C ASN A 316 -12.67 6.92 -29.92
N TYR A 317 -11.35 7.14 -29.93
CA TYR A 317 -10.46 7.23 -28.77
C TYR A 317 -10.21 5.91 -28.00
N CYS A 318 -10.84 4.80 -28.37
CA CYS A 318 -10.61 3.49 -27.74
C CYS A 318 -9.19 2.96 -27.96
N HIS A 319 -8.56 2.47 -26.90
CA HIS A 319 -7.25 1.84 -26.94
C HIS A 319 -7.08 0.72 -25.90
N PHE A 320 -6.14 -0.19 -26.13
CA PHE A 320 -5.63 -1.12 -25.12
C PHE A 320 -4.80 -0.35 -24.11
N TRP A 321 -5.06 -0.52 -22.82
CA TRP A 321 -4.33 0.23 -21.80
C TRP A 321 -2.96 -0.41 -21.53
N SER A 322 -1.94 0.14 -22.20
CA SER A 322 -0.59 -0.46 -22.34
C SER A 322 0.20 -0.63 -21.04
N ASN A 323 -0.28 -0.06 -19.92
CA ASN A 323 0.25 -0.31 -18.58
C ASN A 323 0.32 -1.81 -18.23
N PHE A 324 -0.60 -2.61 -18.77
CA PHE A 324 -0.43 -4.04 -18.91
C PHE A 324 -0.30 -4.38 -20.40
N GLN A 325 0.76 -5.08 -20.78
CA GLN A 325 0.90 -5.58 -22.14
C GLN A 325 1.76 -6.85 -22.17
N LEU A 326 1.22 -7.93 -22.73
CA LEU A 326 2.00 -9.11 -23.12
C LEU A 326 2.19 -9.06 -24.65
N ALA A 327 3.42 -9.00 -25.12
CA ALA A 327 3.73 -8.53 -26.47
C ALA A 327 4.80 -9.39 -27.16
N ASP A 328 4.60 -9.73 -28.43
CA ASP A 328 5.62 -10.27 -29.32
C ASP A 328 6.46 -9.11 -29.88
N LEU A 329 7.77 -9.11 -29.60
CA LEU A 329 8.66 -8.06 -30.08
C LEU A 329 8.87 -8.10 -31.61
N SER A 330 8.51 -9.19 -32.30
CA SER A 330 8.50 -9.25 -33.77
C SER A 330 7.52 -8.25 -34.38
N PHE A 331 6.42 -7.92 -33.68
CA PHE A 331 5.45 -6.93 -34.15
C PHE A 331 6.05 -5.52 -34.15
N PHE A 332 6.62 -5.10 -33.02
CA PHE A 332 7.26 -3.79 -32.87
C PHE A 332 8.51 -3.63 -33.75
N ARG A 333 9.24 -4.73 -33.97
CA ARG A 333 10.39 -4.80 -34.88
C ARG A 333 10.00 -4.97 -36.35
N SER A 334 8.72 -5.09 -36.70
CA SER A 334 8.30 -5.17 -38.10
C SER A 334 8.62 -3.88 -38.85
N GLU A 335 8.84 -3.99 -40.16
CA GLU A 335 9.09 -2.82 -41.01
C GLU A 335 7.91 -1.84 -40.98
N ALA A 336 6.68 -2.36 -41.01
CA ALA A 336 5.44 -1.58 -40.90
C ALA A 336 5.39 -0.76 -39.62
N TYR A 337 5.61 -1.38 -38.45
CA TYR A 337 5.59 -0.69 -37.16
C TYR A 337 6.72 0.35 -37.06
N GLN A 338 7.95 -0.01 -37.46
CA GLN A 338 9.08 0.92 -37.43
C GLN A 338 8.85 2.12 -38.36
N LYS A 339 8.27 1.92 -39.55
CA LYS A 339 7.95 3.02 -40.48
C LYS A 339 6.82 3.91 -39.96
N TYR A 340 5.81 3.32 -39.34
CA TYR A 340 4.73 4.04 -38.67
C TYR A 340 5.26 4.90 -37.52
N PHE A 341 6.07 4.33 -36.62
CA PHE A 341 6.67 5.09 -35.53
C PHE A 341 7.62 6.18 -36.05
N GLU A 342 8.49 5.89 -37.03
CA GLU A 342 9.38 6.89 -37.63
C GLU A 342 8.59 8.08 -38.22
N TYR A 343 7.47 7.80 -38.89
CA TYR A 343 6.60 8.84 -39.44
C TYR A 343 5.98 9.71 -38.34
N LEU A 344 5.41 9.08 -37.31
CA LEU A 344 4.80 9.77 -36.17
C LEU A 344 5.80 10.59 -35.36
N ASP A 345 6.99 10.04 -35.06
CA ASP A 345 8.03 10.70 -34.27
C ASP A 345 8.58 11.97 -34.97
N ARG A 346 8.69 11.93 -36.31
CA ARG A 346 9.07 13.09 -37.14
C ARG A 346 8.06 14.23 -37.13
N THR A 347 6.81 14.01 -36.71
CA THR A 347 5.84 15.11 -36.52
C THR A 347 6.17 15.97 -35.28
N GLY A 348 6.88 15.39 -34.30
CA GLY A 348 7.18 16.00 -33.02
C GLY A 348 6.00 16.07 -32.04
N ASN A 349 4.84 15.52 -32.38
CA ASN A 349 3.63 15.59 -31.56
C ASN A 349 3.68 14.74 -30.27
N PHE A 350 4.70 13.90 -30.07
CA PHE A 350 5.03 13.40 -28.73
C PHE A 350 5.41 14.52 -27.74
N PHE A 351 5.80 15.69 -28.23
CA PHE A 351 6.20 16.86 -27.42
C PHE A 351 5.35 18.12 -27.68
N TYR A 352 4.78 18.29 -28.88
CA TYR A 352 3.83 19.38 -29.18
C TYR A 352 2.37 19.04 -28.81
N GLU A 353 2.07 17.75 -28.62
CA GLU A 353 0.85 17.21 -28.03
C GLU A 353 1.29 16.19 -26.94
N ARG A 354 0.35 15.44 -26.35
CA ARG A 354 0.64 14.42 -25.33
C ARG A 354 0.29 13.03 -25.89
N TRP A 355 0.93 12.65 -27.00
CA TRP A 355 0.69 11.35 -27.63
C TRP A 355 1.09 10.18 -26.72
N GLY A 356 0.09 9.42 -26.28
CA GLY A 356 0.28 8.23 -25.44
C GLY A 356 0.74 7.03 -26.25
N ASP A 357 1.57 6.17 -25.66
CA ASP A 357 1.94 4.90 -26.28
C ASP A 357 0.74 3.96 -26.44
N ALA A 358 -0.21 3.98 -25.50
CA ALA A 358 -1.41 3.17 -25.53
C ALA A 358 -2.27 3.36 -26.82
N PRO A 359 -2.71 4.58 -27.21
CA PRO A 359 -3.39 4.80 -28.49
C PRO A 359 -2.48 4.57 -29.70
N VAL A 360 -1.20 5.00 -29.66
CA VAL A 360 -0.26 4.82 -30.78
C VAL A 360 -0.06 3.34 -31.14
N GLN A 361 0.17 2.49 -30.13
CA GLN A 361 0.33 1.04 -30.29
C GLN A 361 -0.97 0.35 -30.70
N THR A 362 -2.11 0.79 -30.15
CA THR A 362 -3.42 0.19 -30.51
C THR A 362 -3.80 0.49 -31.96
N ILE A 363 -3.55 1.72 -32.43
CA ILE A 363 -3.76 2.09 -33.83
C ILE A 363 -2.81 1.29 -34.74
N ALA A 364 -1.54 1.10 -34.36
CA ALA A 364 -0.63 0.24 -35.10
C ALA A 364 -1.14 -1.22 -35.19
N ALA A 365 -1.68 -1.76 -34.10
CA ALA A 365 -2.31 -3.09 -34.09
C ALA A 365 -3.53 -3.14 -35.03
N ALA A 366 -4.34 -2.09 -35.06
CA ALA A 366 -5.49 -1.97 -35.96
C ALA A 366 -5.12 -1.81 -37.45
N LEU A 367 -3.89 -1.41 -37.77
CA LEU A 367 -3.41 -1.30 -39.15
C LEU A 367 -2.65 -2.55 -39.62
N PHE A 368 -1.91 -3.21 -38.72
CA PHE A 368 -0.87 -4.19 -39.10
C PHE A 368 -1.07 -5.60 -38.52
N LEU A 369 -2.06 -5.83 -37.65
CA LEU A 369 -2.37 -7.15 -37.08
C LEU A 369 -3.80 -7.57 -37.43
N ARG A 370 -3.99 -8.87 -37.68
CA ARG A 370 -5.33 -9.45 -37.82
C ARG A 370 -5.97 -9.61 -36.44
N LYS A 371 -7.29 -9.54 -36.34
CA LYS A 371 -8.01 -9.55 -35.05
C LYS A 371 -7.74 -10.80 -34.21
N GLU A 372 -7.47 -11.94 -34.84
CA GLU A 372 -7.10 -13.19 -34.16
C GLU A 372 -5.65 -13.23 -33.62
N GLU A 373 -4.79 -12.29 -34.01
CA GLU A 373 -3.43 -12.15 -33.46
C GLU A 373 -3.42 -11.35 -32.14
N ILE A 374 -4.58 -10.82 -31.74
CA ILE A 374 -4.78 -10.09 -30.49
C ILE A 374 -5.50 -11.02 -29.47
N HIS A 375 -5.26 -10.80 -28.18
CA HIS A 375 -5.88 -11.57 -27.10
C HIS A 375 -6.30 -10.70 -25.90
N PHE A 376 -7.44 -11.05 -25.30
CA PHE A 376 -7.90 -10.46 -24.04
C PHE A 376 -7.77 -11.50 -22.92
N PHE A 377 -6.94 -11.20 -21.93
CA PHE A 377 -6.70 -12.07 -20.78
C PHE A 377 -7.78 -11.87 -19.71
N ASN A 378 -8.91 -12.56 -19.86
CA ASN A 378 -10.00 -12.50 -18.89
C ASN A 378 -9.57 -13.04 -17.51
N GLU A 379 -8.67 -14.02 -17.47
CA GLU A 379 -8.23 -14.77 -16.30
C GLU A 379 -7.26 -14.02 -15.36
N ILE A 380 -6.68 -12.90 -15.81
CA ILE A 380 -5.74 -12.11 -15.02
C ILE A 380 -6.48 -11.00 -14.28
N GLY A 381 -6.56 -11.10 -12.96
CA GLY A 381 -6.97 -9.97 -12.12
C GLY A 381 -5.84 -8.96 -12.01
N TYR A 382 -6.05 -7.72 -12.46
CA TYR A 382 -5.03 -6.67 -12.55
C TYR A 382 -5.61 -5.31 -12.15
N THR A 383 -4.92 -4.59 -11.26
CA THR A 383 -5.27 -3.22 -10.86
C THR A 383 -4.08 -2.29 -11.05
N HIS A 384 -4.31 -1.11 -11.62
CA HIS A 384 -3.33 -0.02 -11.63
C HIS A 384 -4.05 1.34 -11.59
N SER A 385 -3.51 2.29 -10.83
CA SER A 385 -4.08 3.64 -10.68
C SER A 385 -5.58 3.65 -10.35
N ILE A 386 -6.45 4.00 -11.30
CA ILE A 386 -7.92 4.09 -11.15
C ILE A 386 -8.68 2.93 -11.79
N ALA A 387 -8.01 1.98 -12.43
CA ALA A 387 -8.63 0.94 -13.24
C ALA A 387 -8.29 -0.47 -12.73
N THR A 388 -9.33 -1.28 -12.57
CA THR A 388 -9.27 -2.69 -12.19
C THR A 388 -9.88 -3.53 -13.31
N HIS A 389 -9.27 -4.67 -13.60
CA HIS A 389 -9.92 -5.80 -14.27
C HIS A 389 -9.89 -7.02 -13.33
N CYS A 390 -11.03 -7.70 -13.25
CA CYS A 390 -11.26 -8.92 -12.51
C CYS A 390 -12.05 -9.87 -13.43
N PRO A 391 -11.80 -11.19 -13.44
CA PRO A 391 -12.42 -12.09 -14.41
C PRO A 391 -13.96 -12.03 -14.42
N TYR A 392 -14.55 -12.02 -15.61
CA TYR A 392 -16.02 -12.04 -15.75
C TYR A 392 -16.63 -13.44 -15.56
N ASP A 393 -15.82 -14.50 -15.57
CA ASP A 393 -16.26 -15.89 -15.43
C ASP A 393 -16.25 -16.34 -13.96
N GLU A 394 -17.35 -16.93 -13.49
CA GLU A 394 -17.51 -17.40 -12.11
C GLU A 394 -16.52 -18.49 -11.69
N ASN A 395 -15.97 -19.27 -12.63
CA ASN A 395 -14.94 -20.28 -12.34
C ASN A 395 -13.55 -19.67 -12.26
N LEU A 396 -13.28 -18.57 -12.95
CA LEU A 396 -12.02 -17.83 -12.84
C LEU A 396 -11.96 -17.02 -11.52
N LEU A 397 -13.09 -16.39 -11.13
CA LEU A 397 -13.22 -15.64 -9.86
C LEU A 397 -12.89 -16.45 -8.59
N ARG A 398 -12.95 -17.79 -8.69
CA ARG A 398 -12.56 -18.76 -7.65
C ARG A 398 -11.10 -18.63 -7.22
N GLY A 399 -10.22 -18.26 -8.15
CA GLY A 399 -8.79 -18.09 -7.91
C GLY A 399 -8.39 -16.66 -7.52
N CYS A 400 -9.36 -15.77 -7.29
CA CYS A 400 -9.13 -14.33 -7.17
C CYS A 400 -9.40 -13.77 -5.77
N SER A 401 -8.91 -12.55 -5.51
CA SER A 401 -9.27 -11.70 -4.37
C SER A 401 -10.12 -10.49 -4.77
N CYS A 402 -10.14 -10.13 -6.06
CA CYS A 402 -10.83 -8.97 -6.61
C CYS A 402 -12.37 -9.12 -6.68
N ASP A 403 -13.02 -7.98 -6.93
CA ASP A 403 -14.47 -7.81 -7.10
C ASP A 403 -14.78 -7.43 -8.56
N VAL A 404 -15.59 -8.27 -9.24
CA VAL A 404 -16.00 -8.07 -10.64
C VAL A 404 -16.92 -6.85 -10.85
N THR A 405 -17.53 -6.32 -9.79
CA THR A 405 -18.33 -5.10 -9.84
C THR A 405 -17.46 -3.84 -9.94
N ASN A 406 -16.22 -3.91 -9.45
CA ASN A 406 -15.22 -2.83 -9.53
C ASN A 406 -14.46 -2.79 -10.86
N ASN A 407 -14.78 -3.66 -11.83
CA ASN A 407 -14.17 -3.61 -13.16
C ASN A 407 -14.37 -2.24 -13.82
N TYR A 408 -13.30 -1.73 -14.43
CA TYR A 408 -13.29 -0.47 -15.13
C TYR A 408 -14.32 -0.47 -16.29
N GLY A 409 -15.31 0.41 -16.20
CA GLY A 409 -16.46 0.45 -17.10
C GLY A 409 -17.75 -0.22 -16.60
N LYS A 410 -17.73 -0.97 -15.50
CA LYS A 410 -18.97 -1.40 -14.81
C LYS A 410 -19.41 -0.41 -13.74
N ALA A 411 -18.47 0.19 -13.01
CA ALA A 411 -18.73 1.28 -12.08
C ALA A 411 -19.44 2.44 -12.81
N ARG A 412 -20.55 2.95 -12.24
CA ARG A 412 -21.44 3.95 -12.87
C ARG A 412 -20.72 5.23 -13.31
N GLU A 413 -19.63 5.59 -12.64
CA GLU A 413 -18.83 6.79 -12.92
C GLU A 413 -17.93 6.63 -14.15
N PHE A 414 -17.57 5.39 -14.53
CA PHE A 414 -16.59 5.09 -15.58
C PHE A 414 -17.19 4.41 -16.83
N GLN A 415 -18.50 4.16 -16.86
CA GLN A 415 -19.19 3.51 -18.00
C GLN A 415 -18.95 4.21 -19.35
N HIS A 416 -18.81 5.54 -19.39
CA HIS A 416 -18.56 6.27 -20.63
C HIS A 416 -17.11 6.21 -21.13
N TYR A 417 -16.15 5.79 -20.28
CA TYR A 417 -14.71 5.84 -20.54
C TYR A 417 -14.06 4.48 -20.79
N SER A 418 -14.83 3.39 -20.72
CA SER A 418 -14.35 2.03 -21.02
C SER A 418 -14.75 1.62 -22.44
N GLY A 419 -13.82 1.02 -23.17
CA GLY A 419 -14.06 0.47 -24.51
C GLY A 419 -14.48 -1.00 -24.51
N ILE A 420 -14.59 -1.63 -23.33
CA ILE A 420 -14.67 -3.10 -23.21
C ILE A 420 -16.06 -3.64 -23.57
N THR A 421 -17.13 -2.89 -23.27
CA THR A 421 -18.48 -3.21 -23.73
C THR A 421 -18.61 -3.10 -25.25
N ASP A 422 -17.96 -2.10 -25.85
CA ASP A 422 -17.93 -1.91 -27.31
C ASP A 422 -17.07 -3.00 -28.00
N TYR A 423 -16.03 -3.51 -27.32
CA TYR A 423 -15.20 -4.63 -27.77
C TYR A 423 -15.99 -5.94 -27.80
N PHE A 424 -16.62 -6.30 -26.69
CA PHE A 424 -17.43 -7.52 -26.61
C PHE A 424 -18.67 -7.45 -27.50
N ALA A 425 -19.43 -6.35 -27.49
CA ALA A 425 -20.64 -6.23 -28.32
C ALA A 425 -20.36 -6.31 -29.84
N LYS A 426 -19.14 -5.95 -30.28
CA LYS A 426 -18.71 -6.11 -31.68
C LYS A 426 -18.12 -7.50 -31.98
N GLN A 427 -17.57 -8.23 -31.01
CA GLN A 427 -17.15 -9.63 -31.19
C GLN A 427 -18.29 -10.65 -31.04
N GLU A 428 -19.29 -10.37 -30.19
CA GLU A 428 -20.48 -11.23 -29.98
C GLU A 428 -21.35 -11.36 -31.25
N LEU A 429 -21.24 -10.43 -32.21
CA LEU A 429 -21.88 -10.52 -33.51
C LEU A 429 -21.22 -11.52 -34.48
N GLU A 430 -20.02 -12.03 -34.18
CA GLU A 430 -19.27 -12.97 -35.04
C GLU A 430 -18.85 -14.28 -34.36
N GLN A 431 -19.12 -14.49 -33.06
CA GLN A 431 -18.67 -15.68 -32.31
C GLN A 431 -19.81 -16.54 -31.72
N GLN A 432 -20.80 -16.90 -32.56
CA GLN A 432 -21.70 -18.04 -32.30
C GLN A 432 -21.18 -19.36 -32.91
N GLU A 433 -19.96 -19.75 -32.54
CA GLU A 433 -19.43 -21.13 -32.62
C GLU A 433 -18.20 -21.21 -31.69
N TRP A 434 -17.74 -22.43 -31.34
CA TRP A 434 -16.67 -22.73 -30.34
C TRP A 434 -17.07 -22.96 -28.86
N LYS A 435 -18.23 -23.60 -28.61
CA LYS A 435 -18.43 -24.39 -27.38
C LYS A 435 -18.45 -25.88 -27.68
N GLU A 436 -17.28 -26.53 -27.63
CA GLU A 436 -17.08 -27.91 -27.18
C GLU A 436 -15.58 -28.27 -27.13
N LEU A 437 -15.23 -29.29 -26.33
CA LEU A 437 -13.89 -29.88 -26.12
C LEU A 437 -12.97 -29.23 -25.05
N SER A 438 -13.10 -29.67 -23.80
CA SER A 438 -12.07 -30.55 -23.18
C SER A 438 -12.40 -30.91 -21.71
N GLN A 439 -12.76 -32.19 -21.49
CA GLN A 439 -12.70 -32.85 -20.18
C GLN A 439 -11.81 -34.08 -20.30
N VAL A 440 -10.65 -34.12 -19.63
CA VAL A 440 -9.93 -35.35 -19.25
C VAL A 440 -9.16 -35.09 -17.94
N SER A 441 -9.16 -36.07 -17.03
CA SER A 441 -8.40 -36.14 -15.78
C SER A 441 -7.41 -37.31 -15.81
N ILE A 442 -6.38 -37.36 -14.92
CA ILE A 442 -5.65 -38.60 -14.49
C ILE A 442 -4.63 -38.34 -13.33
N PHE A 443 -4.27 -39.43 -12.62
CA PHE A 443 -3.42 -39.62 -11.40
C PHE A 443 -1.94 -40.02 -11.73
N SER A 444 -0.91 -40.12 -10.86
CA SER A 444 -0.65 -39.84 -9.41
C SER A 444 0.87 -39.86 -9.07
N GLU A 445 1.22 -39.49 -7.83
CA GLU A 445 2.39 -39.82 -6.94
C GLU A 445 3.57 -40.70 -7.42
N THR A 446 4.80 -40.38 -6.95
CA THR A 446 5.62 -41.24 -6.04
C THR A 446 6.88 -40.53 -5.49
N ASP A 447 7.41 -41.05 -4.36
CA ASP A 447 8.43 -40.44 -3.49
C ASP A 447 9.92 -40.75 -3.84
N GLY A 448 10.84 -40.07 -3.15
CA GLY A 448 12.26 -40.42 -3.06
C GLY A 448 12.95 -39.75 -1.85
N GLU A 449 13.46 -40.53 -0.92
CA GLU A 449 14.19 -40.08 0.29
C GLU A 449 15.67 -39.77 0.02
N HIS A 450 16.29 -38.91 0.84
CA HIS A 450 17.74 -38.79 0.93
C HIS A 450 18.19 -38.49 2.38
N GLU A 451 19.23 -39.19 2.82
CA GLU A 451 19.82 -39.08 4.17
C GLU A 451 20.64 -37.78 4.35
N VAL A 452 20.72 -37.31 5.61
CA VAL A 452 21.60 -36.21 6.05
C VAL A 452 22.69 -36.79 6.95
N GLY A 453 23.94 -36.34 6.79
CA GLY A 453 25.05 -36.70 7.67
C GLY A 453 25.21 -35.71 8.82
N ASP A 454 25.62 -36.21 9.98
CA ASP A 454 25.89 -35.39 11.17
C ASP A 454 27.25 -34.68 11.07
N ASP A 455 27.25 -33.35 11.14
CA ASP A 455 28.37 -32.54 11.65
C ASP A 455 27.82 -31.67 12.79
N ASP A 456 28.24 -31.98 14.03
CA ASP A 456 27.57 -31.57 15.27
C ASP A 456 28.20 -30.28 15.86
N GLU A 457 27.82 -29.12 15.30
CA GLU A 457 28.09 -27.80 15.92
C GLU A 457 26.98 -27.41 16.91
N MET A 458 27.38 -26.91 18.09
CA MET A 458 26.43 -26.50 19.13
C MET A 458 25.68 -25.22 18.75
N LEU A 459 24.48 -25.39 18.19
CA LEU A 459 23.49 -24.34 17.99
C LEU A 459 23.17 -23.59 19.30
N SER A 460 22.97 -22.28 19.19
CA SER A 460 22.50 -21.40 20.26
C SER A 460 21.05 -21.71 20.67
N VAL A 461 20.64 -21.14 21.81
CA VAL A 461 19.27 -21.33 22.34
C VAL A 461 18.23 -20.71 21.42
N GLU A 462 18.57 -19.58 20.81
CA GLU A 462 17.78 -18.81 19.86
C GLU A 462 17.61 -19.57 18.53
N GLU A 463 18.67 -20.22 18.03
CA GLU A 463 18.62 -21.06 16.83
C GLU A 463 17.74 -22.29 17.02
N LEU A 464 17.90 -22.98 18.16
CA LEU A 464 17.06 -24.11 18.52
C LEU A 464 15.59 -23.71 18.72
N GLU A 465 15.32 -22.49 19.20
CA GLU A 465 13.97 -21.93 19.23
C GLU A 465 13.45 -21.67 17.81
N TYR A 466 14.20 -20.95 16.97
CA TYR A 466 13.79 -20.65 15.60
C TYR A 466 13.50 -21.92 14.78
N GLN A 467 14.37 -22.94 14.86
CA GLN A 467 14.13 -24.23 14.21
C GLN A 467 12.81 -24.88 14.65
N ARG A 468 12.44 -24.82 15.93
CA ARG A 468 11.12 -25.31 16.40
C ARG A 468 9.98 -24.46 15.89
N LEU A 469 10.14 -23.13 15.85
CA LEU A 469 9.12 -22.21 15.35
C LEU A 469 8.88 -22.34 13.84
N THR A 470 9.90 -22.69 13.06
CA THR A 470 9.78 -22.92 11.60
C THR A 470 9.40 -24.35 11.21
N ASN A 471 9.45 -25.32 12.14
CA ASN A 471 9.23 -26.73 11.80
C ASN A 471 7.74 -27.04 11.59
N VAL A 472 7.33 -27.01 10.31
CA VAL A 472 5.97 -27.32 9.85
C VAL A 472 5.50 -28.75 10.11
N SER A 473 6.37 -29.69 10.53
CA SER A 473 5.94 -31.06 10.89
C SER A 473 5.41 -31.18 12.34
N LEU A 474 5.70 -30.21 13.22
CA LEU A 474 5.28 -30.26 14.62
C LEU A 474 3.76 -30.11 14.81
N PRO A 475 3.14 -30.81 15.78
CA PRO A 475 1.72 -30.64 16.09
C PRO A 475 1.39 -29.17 16.36
N ARG A 476 0.40 -28.62 15.65
CA ARG A 476 0.00 -27.22 15.77
C ARG A 476 -0.55 -26.92 17.17
N VAL A 477 -0.26 -25.71 17.64
CA VAL A 477 -0.95 -25.13 18.81
C VAL A 477 -2.45 -25.03 18.51
N LYS A 478 -3.30 -24.99 19.54
CA LYS A 478 -4.74 -24.75 19.35
C LYS A 478 -4.99 -23.25 19.09
N GLY A 479 -4.60 -22.80 17.90
CA GLY A 479 -4.80 -21.45 17.39
C GLY A 479 -5.89 -21.40 16.31
N ALA A 480 -6.45 -20.22 16.09
CA ALA A 480 -7.28 -19.90 14.92
C ALA A 480 -7.20 -18.41 14.60
N PHE A 481 -7.42 -18.04 13.34
CA PHE A 481 -7.77 -16.66 13.01
C PHE A 481 -9.24 -16.42 13.37
N VAL A 482 -9.53 -15.30 14.00
CA VAL A 482 -10.90 -14.91 14.40
C VAL A 482 -11.21 -13.57 13.76
N VAL A 483 -12.32 -13.53 13.04
CA VAL A 483 -12.73 -12.39 12.21
C VAL A 483 -14.19 -12.08 12.50
N LEU A 484 -14.48 -10.84 12.87
CA LEU A 484 -15.83 -10.31 12.90
C LEU A 484 -16.05 -9.53 11.61
N ALA A 485 -16.91 -10.00 10.71
CA ALA A 485 -17.12 -9.35 9.41
C ALA A 485 -18.55 -9.49 8.91
N ARG A 486 -19.05 -8.45 8.25
CA ARG A 486 -20.36 -8.44 7.59
C ARG A 486 -20.27 -9.03 6.19
N ASN A 487 -21.42 -9.47 5.68
CA ASN A 487 -21.55 -9.92 4.29
C ASN A 487 -21.09 -8.86 3.27
N SER A 488 -21.24 -7.56 3.58
CA SER A 488 -20.81 -6.44 2.73
C SER A 488 -19.29 -6.22 2.68
N GLU A 489 -18.53 -6.84 3.57
CA GLU A 489 -17.07 -6.66 3.70
C GLU A 489 -16.28 -7.81 3.02
N LEU A 490 -16.99 -8.71 2.32
CA LEU A 490 -16.46 -9.91 1.69
C LEU A 490 -15.18 -9.69 0.88
N TYR A 491 -15.15 -8.71 -0.03
CA TYR A 491 -14.00 -8.49 -0.91
C TYR A 491 -12.80 -7.87 -0.17
N ALA A 492 -13.04 -6.97 0.79
CA ALA A 492 -12.00 -6.44 1.67
C ALA A 492 -11.40 -7.56 2.53
N LEU A 493 -12.23 -8.49 3.02
CA LEU A 493 -11.78 -9.65 3.77
C LEU A 493 -11.02 -10.66 2.89
N ARG A 494 -11.46 -10.93 1.65
CA ARG A 494 -10.71 -11.79 0.70
C ARG A 494 -9.33 -11.23 0.40
N SER A 495 -9.18 -9.91 0.32
CA SER A 495 -7.87 -9.25 0.22
C SER A 495 -7.00 -9.56 1.46
N SER A 496 -7.53 -9.40 2.67
CA SER A 496 -6.81 -9.71 3.91
C SER A 496 -6.46 -11.19 4.07
N MET A 497 -7.37 -12.10 3.69
CA MET A 497 -7.08 -13.53 3.62
C MET A 497 -5.95 -13.82 2.62
N ARG A 498 -5.98 -13.22 1.41
CA ARG A 498 -4.90 -13.36 0.42
C ARG A 498 -3.55 -12.93 0.99
N TYR A 499 -3.45 -11.76 1.60
CA TYR A 499 -2.20 -11.33 2.25
C TYR A 499 -1.73 -12.31 3.33
N LEU A 500 -2.61 -12.78 4.22
CA LEU A 500 -2.19 -13.65 5.33
C LEU A 500 -1.89 -15.09 4.90
N GLU A 501 -2.62 -15.62 3.92
CA GLU A 501 -2.32 -16.92 3.30
C GLU A 501 -0.98 -16.89 2.58
N ASP A 502 -0.73 -15.85 1.75
CA ASP A 502 0.52 -15.71 0.99
C ASP A 502 1.74 -15.52 1.91
N ARG A 503 1.64 -14.70 2.97
CA ARG A 503 2.77 -14.44 3.89
C ARG A 503 3.01 -15.54 4.92
N PHE A 504 1.96 -16.21 5.39
CA PHE A 504 2.02 -17.11 6.55
C PHE A 504 1.25 -18.42 6.35
N ASN A 505 -0.07 -18.35 6.16
CA ASN A 505 -0.91 -19.49 6.52
C ASN A 505 -0.81 -20.67 5.54
N HIS A 506 -0.36 -20.48 4.30
CA HIS A 506 -0.09 -21.59 3.39
C HIS A 506 0.96 -22.59 3.94
N LYS A 507 1.83 -22.15 4.86
CA LYS A 507 2.87 -22.96 5.53
C LYS A 507 2.31 -23.73 6.73
N TYR A 508 1.40 -23.11 7.49
CA TYR A 508 0.97 -23.59 8.80
C TYR A 508 -0.46 -24.14 8.88
N ASN A 509 -1.35 -23.72 7.97
CA ASN A 509 -2.71 -24.21 7.78
C ASN A 509 -3.62 -24.11 9.03
N TYR A 510 -3.48 -23.01 9.78
CA TYR A 510 -4.34 -22.66 10.91
C TYR A 510 -5.77 -22.33 10.45
N PRO A 511 -6.82 -22.73 11.21
CA PRO A 511 -8.21 -22.56 10.82
C PRO A 511 -8.68 -21.10 10.92
N TRP A 512 -9.67 -20.75 10.10
CA TRP A 512 -10.37 -19.46 10.13
C TRP A 512 -11.75 -19.59 10.80
N ILE A 513 -12.09 -18.63 11.66
CA ILE A 513 -13.39 -18.52 12.33
C ILE A 513 -13.98 -17.15 11.98
N PHE A 514 -15.06 -17.16 11.19
CA PHE A 514 -15.81 -15.97 10.81
C PHE A 514 -17.05 -15.82 11.71
N LEU A 515 -17.27 -14.64 12.26
CA LEU A 515 -18.37 -14.26 13.14
C LEU A 515 -19.10 -13.04 12.54
N ASN A 516 -20.42 -12.95 12.71
CA ASN A 516 -21.26 -11.89 12.13
C ASN A 516 -22.55 -11.74 12.92
N GLU A 517 -23.08 -10.51 13.05
CA GLU A 517 -24.37 -10.24 13.71
C GLU A 517 -25.58 -10.72 12.90
N LYS A 518 -25.36 -11.16 11.65
CA LYS A 518 -26.35 -11.75 10.75
C LYS A 518 -25.82 -13.07 10.16
N PRO A 519 -26.70 -13.96 9.67
CA PRO A 519 -26.27 -15.14 8.93
C PRO A 519 -25.39 -14.76 7.73
N PHE A 520 -24.27 -15.47 7.55
CA PHE A 520 -23.45 -15.34 6.36
C PHE A 520 -24.18 -15.86 5.11
N THR A 521 -24.07 -15.15 4.00
CA THR A 521 -24.58 -15.61 2.70
C THR A 521 -23.78 -16.80 2.18
N GLU A 522 -24.38 -17.61 1.31
CA GLU A 522 -23.65 -18.72 0.65
C GLU A 522 -22.54 -18.20 -0.27
N GLU A 523 -22.70 -17.01 -0.87
CA GLU A 523 -21.63 -16.30 -1.59
C GLU A 523 -20.43 -16.04 -0.67
N PHE A 524 -20.66 -15.47 0.52
CA PHE A 524 -19.59 -15.19 1.49
C PHE A 524 -18.87 -16.48 1.89
N LYS A 525 -19.61 -17.52 2.28
CA LYS A 525 -19.05 -18.81 2.69
C LYS A 525 -18.29 -19.49 1.56
N SER A 526 -18.82 -19.45 0.34
CA SER A 526 -18.16 -20.01 -0.83
C SER A 526 -16.84 -19.27 -1.08
N LEU A 527 -16.90 -17.96 -1.32
CA LEU A 527 -15.73 -17.18 -1.74
C LEU A 527 -14.64 -17.04 -0.67
N THR A 528 -14.96 -17.13 0.63
CA THR A 528 -13.93 -17.18 1.70
C THR A 528 -13.34 -18.58 1.89
N SER A 529 -14.15 -19.65 1.84
CA SER A 529 -13.64 -21.04 1.93
C SER A 529 -12.66 -21.39 0.81
N MET A 530 -12.75 -20.71 -0.34
CA MET A 530 -11.86 -20.92 -1.48
C MET A 530 -10.50 -20.22 -1.39
N MET A 531 -10.33 -19.27 -0.46
CA MET A 531 -9.07 -18.55 -0.29
C MET A 531 -7.99 -19.37 0.40
N THR A 532 -8.35 -20.45 1.10
CA THR A 532 -7.47 -21.20 2.01
C THR A 532 -7.62 -22.71 1.84
N LYS A 533 -6.59 -23.48 2.25
CA LYS A 533 -6.66 -24.94 2.44
C LYS A 533 -7.03 -25.32 3.87
N ALA A 534 -7.10 -24.34 4.78
CA ALA A 534 -7.41 -24.57 6.17
C ALA A 534 -8.90 -24.83 6.41
N LYS A 535 -9.25 -25.34 7.59
CA LYS A 535 -10.65 -25.46 7.99
C LYS A 535 -11.25 -24.08 8.23
N VAL A 536 -12.46 -23.88 7.75
CA VAL A 536 -13.20 -22.62 7.92
C VAL A 536 -14.50 -22.89 8.69
N HIS A 537 -14.79 -22.01 9.65
CA HIS A 537 -15.97 -22.07 10.50
C HIS A 537 -16.73 -20.75 10.45
N TYR A 538 -18.07 -20.83 10.47
CA TYR A 538 -18.96 -19.67 10.42
C TYR A 538 -19.87 -19.68 11.65
N GLY A 539 -19.82 -18.64 12.46
CA GLY A 539 -20.65 -18.43 13.64
C GLY A 539 -21.60 -17.24 13.48
N LEU A 540 -22.80 -17.37 14.03
CA LEU A 540 -23.73 -16.27 14.23
C LEU A 540 -23.52 -15.72 15.64
N VAL A 541 -23.33 -14.41 15.78
CA VAL A 541 -23.27 -13.76 17.09
C VAL A 541 -24.63 -13.88 17.79
N PRO A 542 -24.70 -14.37 19.04
CA PRO A 542 -25.94 -14.40 19.80
C PRO A 542 -26.54 -13.00 20.02
N GLU A 543 -27.86 -12.89 19.96
CA GLU A 543 -28.58 -11.60 20.02
C GLU A 543 -28.32 -10.89 21.36
N GLU A 544 -28.21 -11.63 22.46
CA GLU A 544 -27.85 -11.14 23.80
C GLU A 544 -26.45 -10.49 23.87
N HIS A 545 -25.54 -10.86 22.96
CA HIS A 545 -24.20 -10.28 22.84
C HIS A 545 -24.18 -9.06 21.89
N TRP A 546 -25.20 -8.90 21.05
CA TRP A 546 -25.34 -7.80 20.07
C TRP A 546 -26.64 -6.97 20.26
N SER A 547 -27.02 -6.73 21.50
CA SER A 547 -28.19 -5.93 21.87
C SER A 547 -27.87 -4.97 23.02
N TYR A 548 -28.81 -4.08 23.35
CA TYR A 548 -28.72 -3.25 24.54
C TYR A 548 -29.07 -4.09 25.78
N PRO A 549 -28.22 -4.11 26.83
CA PRO A 549 -28.60 -4.72 28.09
C PRO A 549 -29.63 -3.85 28.83
N ASN A 550 -30.41 -4.48 29.71
CA ASN A 550 -31.62 -3.90 30.34
C ASN A 550 -31.38 -2.65 31.23
N TRP A 551 -30.12 -2.33 31.55
CA TRP A 551 -29.73 -1.15 32.34
C TRP A 551 -29.34 0.06 31.47
N ILE A 552 -29.38 -0.07 30.14
CA ILE A 552 -29.07 1.03 29.21
C ILE A 552 -30.35 1.73 28.77
N ASP A 553 -30.41 3.03 29.04
CA ASP A 553 -31.41 3.93 28.49
C ASP A 553 -31.10 4.17 27.01
N GLN A 554 -31.95 3.61 26.15
CA GLN A 554 -31.78 3.68 24.69
C GLN A 554 -32.11 5.07 24.12
N GLU A 555 -32.97 5.85 24.78
CA GLU A 555 -33.27 7.22 24.37
C GLU A 555 -32.05 8.11 24.66
N HIS A 556 -31.50 8.02 25.88
CA HIS A 556 -30.28 8.74 26.24
C HIS A 556 -29.08 8.30 25.38
N ALA A 557 -28.90 7.00 25.13
CA ALA A 557 -27.85 6.51 24.24
C ALA A 557 -28.01 7.06 22.80
N ALA A 558 -29.23 7.31 22.32
CA ALA A 558 -29.47 7.94 21.02
C ALA A 558 -29.11 9.43 21.01
N GLU A 559 -29.37 10.15 22.11
CA GLU A 559 -28.90 11.54 22.31
C GLU A 559 -27.36 11.62 22.30
N CYS A 560 -26.67 10.75 23.04
CA CYS A 560 -25.20 10.71 23.06
C CYS A 560 -24.60 10.41 21.68
N ARG A 561 -25.21 9.49 20.90
CA ARG A 561 -24.83 9.24 19.50
C ARG A 561 -24.95 10.51 18.66
N LYS A 562 -26.06 11.23 18.80
CA LYS A 562 -26.30 12.48 18.09
C LYS A 562 -25.27 13.55 18.45
N GLU A 563 -24.97 13.76 19.73
CA GLU A 563 -23.98 14.76 20.16
C GLU A 563 -22.59 14.48 19.57
N LEU A 564 -22.12 13.22 19.66
CA LEU A 564 -20.82 12.84 19.12
C LEU A 564 -20.77 12.91 17.58
N GLN A 565 -21.91 12.68 16.90
CA GLN A 565 -22.04 12.91 15.45
C GLN A 565 -21.97 14.40 15.10
N ASP A 566 -22.73 15.25 15.80
CA ASP A 566 -22.80 16.70 15.56
C ASP A 566 -21.45 17.37 15.87
N ARG A 567 -20.62 16.76 16.74
CA ARG A 567 -19.22 17.14 17.01
C ARG A 567 -18.20 16.61 16.00
N GLY A 568 -18.61 15.81 15.01
CA GLY A 568 -17.74 15.26 13.97
C GLY A 568 -16.80 14.14 14.44
N ILE A 569 -17.08 13.49 15.58
CA ILE A 569 -16.25 12.39 16.11
C ILE A 569 -16.43 11.16 15.21
N MET A 570 -15.31 10.49 14.87
CA MET A 570 -15.32 9.28 14.05
C MET A 570 -16.17 8.19 14.70
N TYR A 571 -17.09 7.62 13.90
CA TYR A 571 -18.15 6.69 14.35
C TYR A 571 -19.08 7.23 15.47
N GLY A 572 -19.07 8.54 15.75
CA GLY A 572 -19.82 9.17 16.84
C GLY A 572 -21.31 8.82 16.84
N GLY A 573 -21.95 8.92 15.67
CA GLY A 573 -23.37 8.53 15.47
C GLY A 573 -23.62 7.04 15.23
N SER A 574 -22.59 6.19 15.18
CA SER A 574 -22.75 4.78 14.82
C SER A 574 -23.18 3.92 16.01
N GLU A 575 -24.38 3.37 15.91
CA GLU A 575 -24.95 2.41 16.87
C GLU A 575 -24.32 1.03 16.74
N SER A 576 -24.22 0.51 15.51
CA SER A 576 -23.63 -0.81 15.26
C SER A 576 -22.15 -0.89 15.60
N TYR A 577 -21.42 0.24 15.55
CA TYR A 577 -20.03 0.31 16.01
C TYR A 577 -19.90 0.13 17.53
N ARG A 578 -20.87 0.59 18.32
CA ARG A 578 -20.86 0.41 19.79
C ARG A 578 -21.14 -1.03 20.19
N HIS A 579 -22.09 -1.69 19.51
CA HIS A 579 -22.29 -3.13 19.67
C HIS A 579 -21.04 -3.92 19.26
N MET A 580 -20.34 -3.52 18.20
CA MET A 580 -19.05 -4.09 17.79
C MET A 580 -17.99 -3.94 18.89
N CYS A 581 -17.76 -2.72 19.42
CA CYS A 581 -16.80 -2.50 20.50
C CYS A 581 -17.14 -3.31 21.76
N ARG A 582 -18.42 -3.36 22.16
CA ARG A 582 -18.88 -4.18 23.29
C ARG A 582 -18.65 -5.68 23.03
N TYR A 583 -18.94 -6.15 21.82
CA TYR A 583 -18.77 -7.55 21.43
C TYR A 583 -17.31 -7.99 21.45
N GLN A 584 -16.42 -7.18 20.86
CA GLN A 584 -14.97 -7.41 20.92
C GLN A 584 -14.45 -7.29 22.35
N SER A 585 -14.97 -6.36 23.17
CA SER A 585 -14.52 -6.21 24.57
C SER A 585 -14.84 -7.42 25.46
N GLY A 586 -15.97 -8.10 25.27
CA GLY A 586 -16.49 -9.02 26.29
C GLY A 586 -17.11 -10.33 25.84
N PHE A 587 -17.40 -10.52 24.54
CA PHE A 587 -18.24 -11.64 24.09
C PHE A 587 -17.64 -12.53 22.99
N PHE A 588 -16.77 -12.03 22.11
CA PHE A 588 -16.21 -12.86 21.03
C PHE A 588 -15.44 -14.08 21.60
N MET A 589 -14.66 -13.87 22.66
CA MET A 589 -13.89 -14.92 23.34
C MET A 589 -14.79 -16.00 23.96
N LEU A 590 -16.08 -15.72 24.22
CA LEU A 590 -17.06 -16.64 24.77
C LEU A 590 -17.86 -17.41 23.69
N HIS A 591 -17.66 -17.10 22.40
CA HIS A 591 -18.37 -17.78 21.33
C HIS A 591 -17.94 -19.26 21.23
N PRO A 592 -18.87 -20.23 21.08
CA PRO A 592 -18.55 -21.67 21.19
C PRO A 592 -17.47 -22.20 20.23
N LEU A 593 -17.29 -21.56 19.07
CA LEU A 593 -16.21 -21.92 18.13
C LEU A 593 -14.80 -21.71 18.71
N LEU A 594 -14.64 -20.92 19.77
CA LEU A 594 -13.37 -20.66 20.45
C LEU A 594 -13.13 -21.58 21.67
N ASP A 595 -14.08 -22.45 22.04
CA ASP A 595 -13.99 -23.26 23.27
C ASP A 595 -12.82 -24.23 23.34
N ASN A 596 -12.30 -24.63 22.17
CA ASN A 596 -11.18 -25.55 22.06
C ASN A 596 -9.86 -24.86 21.64
N LEU A 597 -9.76 -23.54 21.79
CA LEU A 597 -8.57 -22.76 21.44
C LEU A 597 -7.80 -22.32 22.69
N ASP A 598 -6.47 -22.39 22.60
CA ASP A 598 -5.55 -21.81 23.58
C ASP A 598 -5.28 -20.33 23.23
N TYR A 599 -5.23 -20.01 21.93
CA TYR A 599 -4.91 -18.71 21.36
C TYR A 599 -5.83 -18.35 20.18
N TYR A 600 -6.03 -17.06 19.94
CA TYR A 600 -6.64 -16.53 18.72
C TYR A 600 -5.73 -15.46 18.12
N TRP A 601 -5.85 -15.26 16.80
CA TRP A 601 -5.29 -14.11 16.09
C TRP A 601 -6.44 -13.34 15.45
N ARG A 602 -6.70 -12.11 15.92
CA ARG A 602 -7.71 -11.25 15.30
C ARG A 602 -7.23 -10.70 13.96
N VAL A 603 -8.08 -10.79 12.96
CA VAL A 603 -7.86 -10.24 11.62
C VAL A 603 -9.11 -9.48 11.19
N GLU A 604 -8.95 -8.26 10.71
CA GLU A 604 -10.04 -7.41 10.20
C GLU A 604 -10.07 -7.41 8.65
N PRO A 605 -11.22 -7.10 8.01
CA PRO A 605 -11.27 -6.84 6.57
C PRO A 605 -10.43 -5.62 6.16
N GLY A 606 -9.75 -5.69 5.02
CA GLY A 606 -8.97 -4.56 4.47
C GLY A 606 -7.52 -4.43 4.98
N VAL A 607 -7.07 -5.28 5.90
CA VAL A 607 -5.66 -5.31 6.35
C VAL A 607 -4.71 -5.85 5.28
N LYS A 608 -3.44 -5.44 5.36
CA LYS A 608 -2.34 -5.98 4.56
C LYS A 608 -1.20 -6.48 5.43
N PHE A 609 -0.53 -7.54 4.97
CA PHE A 609 0.68 -8.10 5.58
C PHE A 609 1.87 -7.87 4.63
N SER A 610 2.82 -7.06 5.08
CA SER A 610 3.85 -6.47 4.22
C SER A 610 5.18 -7.21 4.18
N CYS A 611 5.36 -8.21 5.04
CA CYS A 611 6.53 -9.08 5.14
C CYS A 611 6.09 -10.55 5.15
N ASP A 612 6.95 -11.45 4.66
CA ASP A 612 6.80 -12.89 4.82
C ASP A 612 6.97 -13.26 6.31
N ILE A 613 6.17 -14.22 6.79
CA ILE A 613 6.19 -14.69 8.18
C ILE A 613 6.61 -16.16 8.13
N ASP A 614 7.89 -16.43 8.41
CA ASP A 614 8.50 -17.75 8.22
C ASP A 614 8.39 -18.68 9.44
N TYR A 615 8.03 -18.14 10.61
CA TYR A 615 7.88 -18.86 11.87
C TYR A 615 6.41 -18.93 12.31
N ASP A 616 6.07 -19.83 13.24
CA ASP A 616 4.72 -19.98 13.84
C ASP A 616 4.50 -19.04 15.05
N PRO A 617 3.70 -17.96 14.93
CA PRO A 617 3.45 -17.04 16.06
C PRO A 617 2.62 -17.69 17.16
N PHE A 618 1.76 -18.66 16.86
CA PHE A 618 1.01 -19.37 17.90
C PHE A 618 1.93 -20.28 18.71
N ARG A 619 2.94 -20.90 18.08
CA ARG A 619 4.00 -21.63 18.80
C ARG A 619 4.86 -20.70 19.63
N LEU A 620 5.26 -19.53 19.09
CA LEU A 620 5.98 -18.51 19.87
C LEU A 620 5.20 -18.13 21.14
N MET A 621 3.90 -17.88 21.00
CA MET A 621 3.02 -17.56 22.12
C MET A 621 2.96 -18.70 23.15
N GLN A 622 2.94 -19.97 22.70
CA GLN A 622 2.95 -21.13 23.58
C GLN A 622 4.31 -21.36 24.28
N GLU A 623 5.43 -21.38 23.55
CA GLU A 623 6.76 -21.70 24.11
C GLU A 623 7.26 -20.61 25.06
N ARG A 624 6.92 -19.34 24.81
CA ARG A 624 7.28 -18.21 25.68
C ARG A 624 6.22 -17.91 26.78
N ASP A 625 5.17 -18.73 26.90
CA ASP A 625 4.02 -18.53 27.79
C ASP A 625 3.42 -17.11 27.72
N LEU A 626 3.33 -16.56 26.51
CA LEU A 626 2.78 -15.21 26.27
C LEU A 626 1.26 -15.21 26.43
N LYS A 627 0.69 -14.03 26.63
CA LYS A 627 -0.75 -13.82 26.88
C LYS A 627 -1.36 -12.80 25.92
N TYR A 628 -0.59 -11.82 25.47
CA TYR A 628 -1.02 -10.81 24.52
C TYR A 628 0.13 -10.40 23.59
N GLY A 629 -0.14 -10.18 22.31
CA GLY A 629 0.82 -9.59 21.40
C GLY A 629 0.16 -8.79 20.29
N PHE A 630 0.84 -7.71 19.88
CA PHE A 630 0.31 -6.64 19.03
C PHE A 630 1.37 -6.20 18.00
N THR A 631 0.97 -5.40 17.00
CA THR A 631 1.89 -4.71 16.07
C THR A 631 1.89 -3.19 16.27
N VAL A 632 0.70 -2.56 16.38
CA VAL A 632 0.55 -1.10 16.50
C VAL A 632 0.11 -0.71 17.92
N ALA A 633 0.65 0.39 18.45
CA ALA A 633 0.16 1.05 19.66
C ALA A 633 -0.01 2.57 19.41
N LEU A 634 -1.12 3.16 19.85
CA LEU A 634 -1.45 4.57 19.62
C LEU A 634 -2.19 5.21 20.81
N ARG A 635 -2.43 6.52 20.72
CA ARG A 635 -3.28 7.28 21.65
C ARG A 635 -4.75 7.29 21.18
N GLU A 636 -5.68 6.99 22.07
CA GLU A 636 -7.12 7.16 21.84
C GLU A 636 -7.52 8.65 21.93
N TYR A 637 -8.61 9.02 21.27
CA TYR A 637 -9.24 10.33 21.38
C TYR A 637 -9.98 10.45 22.72
N PHE A 638 -9.56 11.36 23.60
CA PHE A 638 -10.14 11.50 24.94
C PHE A 638 -11.67 11.70 24.92
N GLU A 639 -12.19 12.38 23.89
CA GLU A 639 -13.61 12.64 23.66
C GLU A 639 -14.49 11.38 23.55
N THR A 640 -13.91 10.20 23.34
CA THR A 640 -14.62 8.94 23.13
C THR A 640 -14.70 8.07 24.38
N ILE A 641 -13.89 8.41 25.39
CA ILE A 641 -13.66 7.66 26.64
C ILE A 641 -13.52 8.56 27.91
N PRO A 642 -14.18 9.74 28.04
CA PRO A 642 -13.90 10.66 29.14
C PRO A 642 -14.07 10.08 30.55
N THR A 643 -14.98 9.11 30.78
CA THR A 643 -15.15 8.46 32.11
C THR A 643 -14.48 7.09 32.26
N LEU A 644 -13.91 6.51 31.19
CA LEU A 644 -13.34 5.14 31.22
C LEU A 644 -12.29 4.94 32.31
N TRP A 645 -11.39 5.92 32.49
CA TRP A 645 -10.35 5.82 33.51
C TRP A 645 -10.90 5.97 34.94
N GLU A 646 -11.98 6.72 35.13
CA GLU A 646 -12.63 6.85 36.43
C GLU A 646 -13.24 5.51 36.86
N ALA A 647 -14.09 4.91 36.01
CA ALA A 647 -14.65 3.59 36.22
C ALA A 647 -13.57 2.52 36.43
N THR A 648 -12.46 2.58 35.67
CA THR A 648 -11.31 1.69 35.85
C THR A 648 -10.68 1.81 37.23
N ARG A 649 -10.46 3.03 37.74
CA ARG A 649 -9.88 3.24 39.08
C ARG A 649 -10.80 2.74 40.19
N GLU A 650 -12.11 2.88 40.05
CA GLU A 650 -13.09 2.34 41.00
C GLU A 650 -13.08 0.80 41.02
N TYR A 651 -13.01 0.18 39.84
CA TYR A 651 -12.84 -1.27 39.72
C TYR A 651 -11.56 -1.74 40.42
N VAL A 652 -10.42 -1.10 40.15
CA VAL A 652 -9.11 -1.41 40.77
C VAL A 652 -9.15 -1.29 42.31
N GLN A 653 -9.91 -0.33 42.86
CA GLN A 653 -10.07 -0.18 44.31
C GLN A 653 -10.91 -1.29 44.94
N THR A 654 -11.92 -1.78 44.22
CA THR A 654 -12.88 -2.79 44.71
C THR A 654 -12.46 -4.22 44.42
N HIS A 655 -11.61 -4.46 43.43
CA HIS A 655 -11.15 -5.78 42.98
C HIS A 655 -9.61 -5.93 42.95
N PRO A 656 -8.86 -5.53 44.00
CA PRO A 656 -7.40 -5.54 43.98
C PRO A 656 -6.78 -6.93 43.81
N GLN A 657 -7.53 -8.02 44.04
CA GLN A 657 -7.09 -9.41 43.85
C GLN A 657 -6.78 -9.78 42.39
N TYR A 658 -7.33 -9.05 41.41
CA TYR A 658 -7.08 -9.28 39.98
C TYR A 658 -6.00 -8.38 39.41
N ILE A 659 -5.51 -7.40 40.19
CA ILE A 659 -4.62 -6.35 39.70
C ILE A 659 -3.17 -6.69 40.02
N TYR A 660 -2.33 -6.72 38.98
CA TYR A 660 -0.90 -6.91 39.09
C TYR A 660 -0.29 -5.73 39.87
N PRO A 661 0.42 -5.95 41.01
CA PRO A 661 0.80 -4.85 41.89
C PRO A 661 1.73 -3.85 41.20
N ARG A 662 1.26 -2.59 41.03
CA ARG A 662 1.98 -1.48 40.39
C ARG A 662 3.36 -1.15 40.98
N THR A 663 3.64 -1.60 42.21
CA THR A 663 4.94 -1.44 42.88
C THR A 663 6.00 -2.42 42.39
N ARG A 664 5.64 -3.41 41.57
CA ARG A 664 6.56 -4.38 40.99
C ARG A 664 7.29 -3.82 39.78
N LYS A 665 8.58 -4.14 39.67
CA LYS A 665 9.46 -3.70 38.57
C LYS A 665 9.02 -4.22 37.20
N ASP A 666 8.32 -5.35 37.15
CA ASP A 666 7.79 -6.00 35.96
C ASP A 666 6.32 -5.66 35.68
N SER A 667 5.76 -4.63 36.34
CA SER A 667 4.44 -4.08 36.00
C SER A 667 4.44 -3.36 34.64
N LEU A 668 3.29 -3.41 33.98
CA LEU A 668 2.98 -2.73 32.72
C LEU A 668 2.19 -1.42 32.89
N LEU A 669 1.82 -1.01 34.11
CA LEU A 669 1.03 0.21 34.36
C LEU A 669 1.64 1.47 33.71
N GLY A 670 2.97 1.53 33.61
CA GLY A 670 3.69 2.61 32.93
C GLY A 670 3.28 2.79 31.46
N MET A 671 2.76 1.76 30.78
CA MET A 671 2.25 1.85 29.41
C MET A 671 1.07 2.82 29.33
N ILE A 672 0.12 2.71 30.27
CA ILE A 672 -1.14 3.46 30.25
C ILE A 672 -1.14 4.69 31.16
N SER A 673 -0.12 4.91 32.00
CA SER A 673 -0.09 6.03 32.94
C SER A 673 1.31 6.59 33.18
N ASP A 674 1.42 7.92 33.17
CA ASP A 674 2.63 8.69 33.48
C ASP A 674 2.82 8.98 34.98
N ASP A 675 1.73 8.87 35.75
CA ASP A 675 1.66 9.33 37.13
C ASP A 675 1.30 8.19 38.10
N ASN A 676 1.72 6.96 37.77
CA ASN A 676 1.52 5.76 38.59
C ASN A 676 0.03 5.43 38.84
N GLY A 677 -0.84 5.77 37.88
CA GLY A 677 -2.26 5.44 37.87
C GLY A 677 -3.19 6.54 38.40
N TRP A 678 -2.74 7.79 38.51
CA TRP A 678 -3.65 8.91 38.81
C TRP A 678 -4.49 9.27 37.57
N SER A 679 -3.88 9.32 36.38
CA SER A 679 -4.51 9.59 35.10
C SER A 679 -4.15 8.55 34.02
N TYR A 680 -5.01 8.44 33.00
CA TYR A 680 -4.77 7.67 31.78
C TYR A 680 -4.11 8.57 30.75
N ASN A 681 -3.01 8.10 30.16
CA ASN A 681 -2.26 8.85 29.14
C ASN A 681 -2.78 8.61 27.69
N LEU A 682 -3.88 7.87 27.57
CA LEU A 682 -4.58 7.47 26.34
C LEU A 682 -3.89 6.38 25.50
N CYS A 683 -2.70 5.90 25.89
CA CYS A 683 -1.97 4.87 25.16
C CYS A 683 -2.62 3.49 25.25
N HIS A 684 -2.81 2.85 24.10
CA HIS A 684 -3.33 1.50 23.97
C HIS A 684 -2.70 0.75 22.79
N PHE A 685 -2.74 -0.58 22.84
CA PHE A 685 -2.46 -1.48 21.71
C PHE A 685 -3.68 -1.52 20.78
N TRP A 686 -3.46 -1.52 19.47
CA TRP A 686 -4.54 -1.48 18.49
C TRP A 686 -5.08 -2.88 18.21
N SER A 687 -6.27 -3.18 18.72
CA SER A 687 -6.84 -4.54 18.78
C SER A 687 -7.22 -5.16 17.43
N ASN A 688 -7.14 -4.42 16.31
CA ASN A 688 -7.37 -5.01 14.97
C ASN A 688 -6.27 -5.99 14.56
N PHE A 689 -5.08 -5.89 15.17
CA PHE A 689 -4.11 -6.96 15.26
C PHE A 689 -3.91 -7.30 16.72
N GLU A 690 -4.32 -8.50 17.12
CA GLU A 690 -3.90 -9.10 18.39
C GLU A 690 -3.78 -10.61 18.26
N ILE A 691 -2.67 -11.16 18.75
CA ILE A 691 -2.50 -12.60 18.99
C ILE A 691 -2.50 -12.79 20.50
N ALA A 692 -3.54 -13.42 21.05
CA ALA A 692 -3.76 -13.42 22.50
C ALA A 692 -4.34 -14.74 23.01
N SER A 693 -4.12 -14.98 24.31
CA SER A 693 -4.56 -16.20 24.97
C SER A 693 -6.05 -16.13 25.29
N VAL A 694 -6.81 -17.09 24.75
CA VAL A 694 -8.25 -17.23 25.04
C VAL A 694 -8.47 -17.43 26.54
N LYS A 695 -7.56 -18.12 27.23
CA LYS A 695 -7.59 -18.31 28.69
C LYS A 695 -7.45 -17.00 29.47
N PHE A 696 -6.68 -16.02 28.97
CA PHE A 696 -6.58 -14.70 29.61
C PHE A 696 -7.88 -13.90 29.43
N MET A 697 -8.41 -13.84 28.20
CA MET A 697 -9.67 -13.14 27.91
C MET A 697 -10.89 -13.78 28.60
N ARG A 698 -10.84 -15.09 28.88
CA ARG A 698 -11.84 -15.82 29.69
C ARG A 698 -11.55 -15.83 31.20
N SER A 699 -10.51 -15.16 31.67
CA SER A 699 -10.16 -15.15 33.10
C SER A 699 -11.20 -14.43 33.94
N GLU A 700 -11.38 -14.86 35.20
CA GLU A 700 -12.33 -14.25 36.13
C GLU A 700 -12.08 -12.75 36.31
N GLY A 701 -10.80 -12.33 36.38
CA GLY A 701 -10.42 -10.92 36.47
C GLY A 701 -10.83 -10.11 35.24
N TYR A 702 -10.53 -10.60 34.03
CA TYR A 702 -10.91 -9.92 32.79
C TYR A 702 -12.44 -9.82 32.65
N GLN A 703 -13.14 -10.93 32.87
CA GLN A 703 -14.61 -10.99 32.75
C GLN A 703 -15.32 -10.15 33.82
N SER A 704 -14.78 -10.09 35.03
CA SER A 704 -15.24 -9.20 36.10
C SER A 704 -15.02 -7.71 35.74
N TYR A 705 -13.89 -7.37 35.13
CA TYR A 705 -13.59 -6.00 34.68
C TYR A 705 -14.50 -5.57 33.53
N PHE A 706 -14.63 -6.40 32.48
CA PHE A 706 -15.55 -6.13 31.38
C PHE A 706 -16.98 -5.93 31.89
N LYS A 707 -17.47 -6.81 32.78
CA LYS A 707 -18.81 -6.69 33.35
C LYS A 707 -19.01 -5.35 34.10
N TYR A 708 -18.05 -4.92 34.91
CA TYR A 708 -18.13 -3.62 35.61
C TYR A 708 -18.25 -2.45 34.62
N LEU A 709 -17.51 -2.50 33.52
CA LEU A 709 -17.55 -1.48 32.47
C LEU A 709 -18.84 -1.53 31.64
N ASP A 710 -19.40 -2.72 31.38
CA ASP A 710 -20.68 -2.90 30.69
C ASP A 710 -21.85 -2.37 31.55
N GLU A 711 -21.80 -2.58 32.88
CA GLU A 711 -22.74 -2.02 33.85
C GLU A 711 -22.59 -0.49 34.00
N ALA A 712 -21.39 0.07 33.81
CA ALA A 712 -21.17 1.53 33.77
C ALA A 712 -21.70 2.21 32.49
N GLY A 713 -21.95 1.44 31.41
CA GLY A 713 -22.68 1.89 30.22
C GLY A 713 -21.91 2.77 29.23
N GLY A 714 -20.62 3.03 29.43
CA GLY A 714 -19.80 3.89 28.56
C GLY A 714 -19.63 3.39 27.11
N PHE A 715 -19.87 2.10 26.85
CA PHE A 715 -20.01 1.58 25.47
C PHE A 715 -21.14 2.27 24.69
N PHE A 716 -22.22 2.68 25.37
CA PHE A 716 -23.41 3.24 24.75
C PHE A 716 -23.58 4.74 24.99
N TYR A 717 -23.28 5.23 26.19
CA TYR A 717 -23.35 6.65 26.54
C TYR A 717 -22.13 7.45 26.06
N GLU A 718 -20.98 6.81 25.85
CA GLU A 718 -19.79 7.40 25.22
C GLU A 718 -19.50 6.67 23.89
N ARG A 719 -18.24 6.32 23.62
CA ARG A 719 -17.83 5.49 22.46
C ARG A 719 -16.61 4.63 22.82
N TRP A 720 -16.65 3.94 23.96
CA TRP A 720 -15.56 3.07 24.43
C TRP A 720 -15.23 2.01 23.38
N GLY A 721 -14.02 2.09 22.80
CA GLY A 721 -13.48 1.07 21.90
C GLY A 721 -12.95 -0.13 22.68
N ASP A 722 -12.95 -1.31 22.08
CA ASP A 722 -12.34 -2.52 22.66
C ASP A 722 -10.82 -2.40 22.82
N ALA A 723 -10.14 -1.68 21.92
CA ALA A 723 -8.69 -1.50 21.95
C ALA A 723 -8.16 -0.90 23.29
N PRO A 724 -8.67 0.23 23.81
CA PRO A 724 -8.30 0.71 25.14
C PRO A 724 -8.75 -0.22 26.27
N ILE A 725 -9.88 -0.93 26.15
CA ILE A 725 -10.38 -1.87 27.18
C ILE A 725 -9.41 -3.05 27.35
N HIS A 726 -9.04 -3.70 26.24
CA HIS A 726 -8.06 -4.78 26.20
C HIS A 726 -6.72 -4.31 26.76
N SER A 727 -6.26 -3.14 26.33
CA SER A 727 -4.96 -2.58 26.71
C SER A 727 -4.86 -2.20 28.18
N ILE A 728 -5.92 -1.63 28.75
CA ILE A 728 -5.98 -1.33 30.17
C ILE A 728 -5.99 -2.64 30.99
N ALA A 729 -6.77 -3.64 30.59
CA ALA A 729 -6.76 -4.95 31.25
C ALA A 729 -5.38 -5.62 31.17
N VAL A 730 -4.72 -5.62 30.01
CA VAL A 730 -3.34 -6.11 29.83
C VAL A 730 -2.38 -5.39 30.76
N ALA A 731 -2.39 -4.05 30.79
CA ALA A 731 -1.46 -3.27 31.59
C ALA A 731 -1.70 -3.36 33.11
N LEU A 732 -2.94 -3.66 33.53
CA LEU A 732 -3.33 -3.83 34.93
C LEU A 732 -3.19 -5.26 35.45
N MET A 733 -3.33 -6.29 34.60
CA MET A 733 -3.42 -7.70 35.04
C MET A 733 -2.18 -8.54 34.69
N LEU A 734 -1.38 -8.14 33.70
CA LEU A 734 -0.22 -8.89 33.22
C LEU A 734 1.13 -8.26 33.62
N LYS A 735 2.19 -9.07 33.57
CA LYS A 735 3.59 -8.62 33.70
C LYS A 735 4.24 -8.47 32.33
N ARG A 736 5.34 -7.72 32.27
CA ARG A 736 6.14 -7.49 31.05
C ARG A 736 6.45 -8.76 30.24
N SER A 737 6.78 -9.87 30.89
CA SER A 737 7.10 -11.12 30.19
C SER A 737 5.94 -11.77 29.46
N ASP A 738 4.70 -11.35 29.74
CA ASP A 738 3.49 -11.96 29.19
C ASP A 738 3.02 -11.24 27.91
N VAL A 739 3.69 -10.13 27.54
CA VAL A 739 3.33 -9.28 26.41
C VAL A 739 4.48 -9.21 25.41
N HIS A 740 4.15 -9.44 24.14
CA HIS A 740 5.09 -9.40 23.02
C HIS A 740 4.70 -8.35 21.99
N TRP A 741 5.68 -7.69 21.40
CA TRP A 741 5.48 -6.82 20.25
C TRP A 741 5.93 -7.59 19.02
N PHE A 742 5.02 -7.90 18.09
CA PHE A 742 5.32 -8.54 16.82
C PHE A 742 5.94 -7.54 15.84
N TYR A 743 7.05 -6.97 16.29
CA TYR A 743 7.79 -5.91 15.60
C TYR A 743 8.30 -6.34 14.21
N ASP A 744 8.42 -7.65 14.01
CA ASP A 744 8.88 -8.29 12.78
C ASP A 744 7.76 -8.59 11.77
N ILE A 745 6.48 -8.45 12.16
CA ILE A 745 5.30 -8.68 11.31
C ILE A 745 4.79 -7.36 10.73
N GLY A 746 5.31 -6.98 9.56
CA GLY A 746 4.84 -5.79 8.84
C GLY A 746 3.33 -5.83 8.56
N TYR A 747 2.59 -4.83 9.04
CA TYR A 747 1.12 -4.82 9.09
C TYR A 747 0.57 -3.43 8.77
N LYS A 748 -0.54 -3.38 8.02
CA LYS A 748 -1.23 -2.14 7.67
C LYS A 748 -2.74 -2.27 7.78
N HIS A 749 -3.37 -1.25 8.37
CA HIS A 749 -4.83 -1.06 8.38
C HIS A 749 -5.11 0.44 8.19
N ASP A 750 -5.93 0.77 7.19
CA ASP A 750 -6.17 2.14 6.71
C ASP A 750 -4.87 2.96 6.50
N PHE A 751 -4.71 4.03 7.28
CA PHE A 751 -3.60 4.99 7.21
C PHE A 751 -2.41 4.62 8.11
N PHE A 752 -2.57 3.62 9.00
CA PHE A 752 -1.54 3.23 9.95
C PHE A 752 -0.79 2.00 9.42
N GLU A 753 0.52 2.17 9.24
CA GLU A 753 1.43 1.15 8.73
C GLU A 753 2.54 0.92 9.76
N HIS A 754 2.68 -0.32 10.21
CA HIS A 754 3.81 -0.80 10.98
C HIS A 754 4.73 -1.55 10.01
N CYS A 755 5.96 -1.05 9.87
CA CYS A 755 6.98 -1.64 8.99
C CYS A 755 8.28 -1.81 9.80
N PRO A 756 8.87 -3.01 9.87
CA PRO A 756 10.17 -3.22 10.48
C PRO A 756 11.23 -2.30 9.84
N THR A 757 12.26 -1.89 10.58
CA THR A 757 13.22 -0.88 10.12
C THR A 757 14.67 -1.35 10.07
N GLU A 758 15.00 -2.52 10.62
CA GLU A 758 16.32 -3.13 10.45
C GLU A 758 16.48 -3.69 9.02
N GLU A 759 17.47 -3.15 8.32
CA GLU A 759 17.81 -3.52 6.94
C GLU A 759 17.94 -5.05 6.73
N LYS A 760 18.61 -5.76 7.66
CA LYS A 760 18.74 -7.23 7.58
C LYS A 760 17.37 -7.91 7.51
N TRP A 761 16.43 -7.51 8.38
CA TRP A 761 15.11 -8.13 8.47
C TRP A 761 14.22 -7.80 7.28
N LEU A 762 14.19 -6.52 6.87
CA LEU A 762 13.49 -6.06 5.66
C LEU A 762 13.85 -6.88 4.42
N LEU A 763 15.14 -7.22 4.31
CA LEU A 763 15.71 -7.99 3.22
C LEU A 763 15.44 -9.50 3.35
N GLN A 764 15.46 -10.06 4.57
CA GLN A 764 15.23 -11.48 4.82
C GLN A 764 13.74 -11.84 4.63
N SER A 765 12.85 -11.09 5.28
CA SER A 765 11.40 -11.32 5.30
C SER A 765 10.69 -10.64 4.11
N LYS A 766 11.43 -10.34 3.05
CA LYS A 766 10.98 -9.78 1.75
C LYS A 766 9.99 -8.63 1.88
N CYS A 767 10.19 -7.77 2.88
CA CYS A 767 9.25 -6.72 3.22
C CYS A 767 9.09 -5.71 2.08
N TYR A 768 7.87 -5.51 1.57
CA TYR A 768 7.59 -4.53 0.52
C TYR A 768 7.19 -3.14 1.06
N CYS A 769 6.87 -3.02 2.35
CA CYS A 769 6.53 -1.74 2.98
C CYS A 769 7.71 -0.75 2.98
N ASP A 770 7.38 0.52 3.20
CA ASP A 770 8.34 1.61 3.31
C ASP A 770 8.68 1.86 4.79
N PRO A 771 9.96 1.74 5.21
CA PRO A 771 10.36 2.06 6.58
C PRO A 771 10.07 3.51 6.98
N ASP A 772 10.07 4.44 6.02
CA ASP A 772 9.80 5.86 6.27
C ASP A 772 8.30 6.16 6.51
N THR A 773 7.39 5.23 6.16
CA THR A 773 5.96 5.35 6.50
C THR A 773 5.59 4.70 7.84
N ASN A 774 6.56 4.11 8.56
CA ASN A 774 6.29 3.43 9.83
C ASN A 774 5.71 4.39 10.89
N PHE A 775 4.50 4.08 11.36
CA PHE A 775 3.81 4.82 12.40
C PHE A 775 4.46 4.74 13.79
N ASP A 776 5.32 3.77 14.08
CA ASP A 776 5.92 3.58 15.42
C ASP A 776 6.70 4.78 15.96
N VAL A 777 7.26 5.60 15.06
CA VAL A 777 8.02 6.81 15.39
C VAL A 777 7.16 8.08 15.37
N ASN A 778 5.87 7.98 15.07
CA ASN A 778 4.93 9.10 15.05
C ASN A 778 4.63 9.60 16.48
N PRO A 779 4.46 10.93 16.71
CA PRO A 779 4.08 11.46 18.03
C PRO A 779 2.75 10.91 18.61
N GLY A 780 1.84 10.41 17.76
CA GLY A 780 0.61 9.74 18.16
C GLY A 780 0.77 8.26 18.52
N SER A 781 1.92 7.65 18.23
CA SER A 781 2.24 6.27 18.60
C SER A 781 2.61 6.14 20.07
N CYS A 782 2.40 4.93 20.60
CA CYS A 782 2.85 4.51 21.92
C CYS A 782 3.88 3.37 21.88
N SER A 783 4.39 2.99 20.69
CA SER A 783 5.43 1.96 20.53
C SER A 783 6.75 2.36 21.25
N SER A 784 7.15 3.62 21.13
CA SER A 784 8.31 4.18 21.87
C SER A 784 8.15 4.08 23.39
N ARG A 785 6.94 4.32 23.89
CA ARG A 785 6.59 4.18 25.31
C ARG A 785 6.61 2.72 25.75
N PHE A 786 6.10 1.80 24.94
CA PHE A 786 6.18 0.37 25.21
C PHE A 786 7.64 -0.08 25.38
N LEU A 787 8.55 0.38 24.51
CA LEU A 787 9.99 0.09 24.62
C LEU A 787 10.62 0.64 25.92
N GLU A 788 10.27 1.87 26.32
CA GLU A 788 10.71 2.45 27.60
C GLU A 788 10.22 1.61 28.79
N VAL A 789 8.93 1.25 28.79
CA VAL A 789 8.32 0.41 29.83
C VAL A 789 8.95 -0.97 29.85
N MET A 790 9.25 -1.57 28.70
CA MET A 790 9.89 -2.88 28.62
C MET A 790 11.39 -2.84 28.95
N ASN A 791 12.02 -1.67 28.90
CA ASN A 791 13.48 -1.47 28.98
C ASN A 791 14.21 -2.35 27.94
N ARG A 792 13.80 -2.22 26.69
CA ARG A 792 14.22 -3.04 25.53
C ARG A 792 14.33 -2.19 24.26
N THR A 793 15.04 -2.70 23.25
CA THR A 793 15.08 -2.13 21.89
C THR A 793 14.08 -2.87 20.97
N ALA A 794 13.68 -2.26 19.86
CA ALA A 794 12.81 -2.89 18.86
C ALA A 794 13.38 -4.23 18.38
N SER A 795 14.64 -4.25 17.96
CA SER A 795 15.40 -5.46 17.58
C SER A 795 15.34 -6.63 18.58
N SER A 796 15.13 -6.39 19.88
CA SER A 796 15.00 -7.46 20.89
C SER A 796 13.66 -8.20 20.88
N PHE A 797 12.77 -7.84 19.95
CA PHE A 797 11.50 -8.50 19.69
C PHE A 797 11.48 -9.29 18.37
N ILE A 798 12.49 -9.14 17.49
CA ILE A 798 12.59 -9.91 16.25
C ILE A 798 12.75 -11.41 16.59
N VAL A 799 11.99 -12.28 15.91
CA VAL A 799 12.17 -13.72 15.97
C VAL A 799 13.18 -14.14 14.89
N THR A 800 14.45 -14.14 15.28
CA THR A 800 15.59 -14.27 14.36
C THR A 800 15.79 -15.68 13.81
N ARG A 801 15.92 -15.78 12.48
CA ARG A 801 16.74 -16.83 11.85
C ARG A 801 18.21 -16.54 12.19
N PRO A 802 19.07 -17.55 12.40
CA PRO A 802 20.52 -17.31 12.42
C PRO A 802 21.00 -16.61 11.16
N ASP A 803 22.02 -15.76 11.31
CA ASP A 803 22.71 -15.16 10.18
C ASP A 803 23.48 -16.25 9.40
N GLU A 804 23.23 -16.35 8.10
CA GLU A 804 24.05 -17.22 7.20
C GLU A 804 25.49 -16.68 7.03
N ASP A 805 25.78 -15.46 7.49
CA ASP A 805 27.10 -14.84 7.43
C ASP A 805 28.06 -15.28 8.59
N ASP A 806 27.63 -16.16 9.50
CA ASP A 806 28.48 -16.83 10.51
C ASP A 806 28.96 -18.24 10.08
N PHE A 807 28.76 -18.63 8.80
CA PHE A 807 29.21 -19.90 8.19
C PHE A 807 30.12 -19.71 6.95
#